data_AF-A0A1Z5J5P8-F1
#
_entry.id   AF-A0A1Z5J5P8-F1
#
_cell.length_a   1.000
_cell.length_b   1.000
_cell.length_c   1.000
_cell.angle_alpha   90.00
_cell.angle_beta   90.00
_cell.angle_gamma   90.00
#
_symmetry.space_group_name_H-M   'P 1'
#
loop_
_entity.id
_entity.type
_entity.pdbx_description
1 polymer ?
#
loop_
_entity_poly.entity_id
_entity_poly.type
_entity_poly.pdbx_seq_one_letter_code
_entity_poly.pdbx_strand_id
1 'polypeptide(L)'
;MRGPKRGSIHSAHKQQLDDDLPREDDRLTERPRRRPRTVEDEGEDQRRFDTDEEIERNLPFCCAVCHCSEQRKRATILNAENDTFITDNQSHFHRFCCHNGKAVVHANEVVKRLENGEFEDDESDDDHEFFLRANDVQRYIKNANRQETSYFNTDNLEVEADKLLCNPAYAEHVMKAFHEETKKGPRKQGLVILDLFGGVGTALVVLKRVKLPIKKVIHVEHDLVATFVSRMNHDYKFVESLRAFARDKIEDGHDGGYRTLVNWEIPDDGVEHVYYRRFEDIFDPSHGDGSANFPFQDFAARHVRTDGIDLILGGPPCIDFSGANANRQGTDGEQGKYVILTGQLCRQIQEHQLRKAYIMIENVVISNPTDCARIRKAFGFRWKPVELDAWQLSPCRRKRHFFTNIPYSDTERAHRYCEVTPESCMDDGYTLAQMLIADTESAEDAPSRRMKANTFMASKARLKDDRMHVFKRCEIGNNGSRRGREYLTRAFNVTERERMMGYPEGCVSRPVSMLFEILWSHGYFRLNKYKIEIKGQPAETWPLDKDGWREMLPKELHDFAGNFLGHSFPNITPFCFKFALPPKVRLAPPPSGETATHLDEEEYAMHLIGNAFSIPSVEQVLCRLNELFSPEEKHRCKELYENWQYSYKWEEATPREVTPTLGEVVSFKHEYFI
;
A
#
# COMPACT_ATOMS: atom_id res chain seq x y z
N MET A 1 41.95 3.07 46.63
CA MET A 1 41.88 4.21 47.57
C MET A 1 42.05 5.50 46.80
N ARG A 2 41.18 6.50 47.09
CA ARG A 2 41.17 7.91 46.65
C ARG A 2 40.94 8.20 45.15
N GLY A 3 39.71 8.57 44.81
CA GLY A 3 39.36 9.27 43.56
C GLY A 3 39.32 10.80 43.71
N PRO A 4 39.05 11.55 42.63
CA PRO A 4 38.66 12.96 42.69
C PRO A 4 37.21 13.17 42.16
N LYS A 5 36.33 13.71 43.01
CA LYS A 5 35.89 15.13 43.09
C LYS A 5 34.90 15.57 41.99
N ARG A 6 33.62 15.62 42.40
CA ARG A 6 32.50 16.28 41.72
C ARG A 6 32.67 17.80 41.78
N GLY A 7 32.49 18.46 40.63
CA GLY A 7 32.23 19.90 40.55
C GLY A 7 30.75 20.13 40.25
N SER A 8 30.08 20.87 41.12
CA SER A 8 28.72 21.39 40.92
C SER A 8 28.82 22.74 40.22
N ILE A 9 27.93 23.00 39.25
CA ILE A 9 27.76 24.32 38.64
C ILE A 9 26.37 24.80 39.00
N HIS A 10 26.32 25.83 39.84
CA HIS A 10 25.14 26.65 40.09
C HIS A 10 24.95 27.63 38.93
N SER A 11 23.72 27.73 38.45
CA SER A 11 23.22 28.72 37.50
C SER A 11 22.77 30.00 38.23
N ALA A 12 23.24 31.17 37.78
CA ALA A 12 22.60 32.47 38.00
C ALA A 12 23.21 33.55 37.09
N HIS A 13 22.39 34.57 36.76
CA HIS A 13 22.59 35.77 35.92
C HIS A 13 22.24 35.57 34.43
N LYS A 14 21.14 36.11 33.87
CA LYS A 14 20.47 37.43 33.92
C LYS A 14 21.30 38.53 33.22
N GLN A 15 20.99 38.78 31.93
CA GLN A 15 21.28 39.98 31.13
C GLN A 15 20.14 40.05 30.08
N GLN A 16 19.16 40.95 30.15
CA GLN A 16 19.17 42.37 29.73
C GLN A 16 19.65 42.57 28.28
N LEU A 17 18.69 42.83 27.38
CA LEU A 17 18.88 43.34 26.02
C LEU A 17 17.76 44.37 25.75
N ASP A 18 18.13 45.64 25.88
CA ASP A 18 17.66 46.79 25.09
C ASP A 18 18.87 47.10 24.15
N ASP A 19 18.82 47.65 22.94
CA ASP A 19 17.81 48.36 22.14
C ASP A 19 18.37 48.46 20.69
N ASP A 20 17.50 48.94 19.78
CA ASP A 20 17.82 49.65 18.52
C ASP A 20 18.38 48.91 17.29
N LEU A 21 17.50 48.62 16.32
CA LEU A 21 17.78 48.83 14.89
C LEU A 21 16.52 49.24 14.10
N PRO A 22 16.67 50.08 13.04
CA PRO A 22 15.59 50.86 12.45
C PRO A 22 14.73 50.11 11.43
N ARG A 23 13.45 50.54 11.35
CA ARG A 23 12.48 50.19 10.31
C ARG A 23 12.85 50.87 8.99
N GLU A 24 13.00 50.09 7.92
CA GLU A 24 12.95 50.59 6.54
C GLU A 24 11.84 49.91 5.74
N ASP A 25 10.90 50.77 5.32
CA ASP A 25 10.12 50.83 4.08
C ASP A 25 9.40 49.61 3.49
N ASP A 26 8.07 49.71 3.61
CA ASP A 26 7.05 49.16 2.73
C ASP A 26 7.29 49.54 1.26
N ARG A 27 7.54 48.53 0.41
CA ARG A 27 7.24 48.62 -1.03
C ARG A 27 6.37 47.44 -1.44
N LEU A 28 5.06 47.65 -1.31
CA LEU A 28 4.04 46.84 -1.95
C LEU A 28 4.15 46.99 -3.47
N THR A 29 4.54 45.90 -4.15
CA THR A 29 4.44 45.79 -5.60
C THR A 29 2.97 45.59 -6.00
N GLU A 30 2.41 46.61 -6.66
CA GLU A 30 1.07 46.57 -7.23
C GLU A 30 0.94 45.42 -8.25
N ARG A 31 -0.01 44.52 -8.01
CA ARG A 31 -0.46 43.53 -9.00
C ARG A 31 -1.27 44.25 -10.09
N PRO A 32 -1.07 43.92 -11.38
CA PRO A 32 -1.86 44.53 -12.45
C PRO A 32 -3.33 44.11 -12.37
N ARG A 33 -4.21 45.11 -12.35
CA ARG A 33 -5.68 44.92 -12.43
C ARG A 33 -6.04 44.23 -13.75
N ARG A 34 -6.69 43.06 -13.66
CA ARG A 34 -7.34 42.42 -14.80
C ARG A 34 -8.46 43.34 -15.31
N ARG A 35 -8.42 43.67 -16.61
CA ARG A 35 -9.54 44.33 -17.30
C ARG A 35 -10.77 43.39 -17.34
N PRO A 36 -11.99 43.92 -17.23
CA PRO A 36 -13.19 43.13 -17.53
C PRO A 36 -13.24 42.86 -19.04
N ARG A 37 -13.59 41.63 -19.44
CA ARG A 37 -13.90 41.29 -20.83
C ARG A 37 -15.22 41.96 -21.22
N THR A 38 -15.22 42.67 -22.34
CA THR A 38 -16.42 43.13 -23.04
C THR A 38 -16.87 42.10 -24.07
N VAL A 39 -18.16 42.12 -24.41
CA VAL A 39 -18.90 41.12 -25.21
C VAL A 39 -18.65 41.26 -26.73
N GLU A 40 -17.52 41.83 -27.17
CA GLU A 40 -17.30 42.15 -28.60
C GLU A 40 -16.04 41.55 -29.24
N ASP A 41 -15.32 40.65 -28.58
CA ASP A 41 -14.15 39.96 -29.18
C ASP A 41 -14.50 38.53 -29.68
N GLU A 42 -15.60 38.40 -30.43
CA GLU A 42 -15.90 37.20 -31.23
C GLU A 42 -15.69 37.51 -32.72
N GLY A 43 -14.45 37.38 -33.17
CA GLY A 43 -14.11 37.53 -34.58
C GLY A 43 -12.67 37.14 -34.89
N GLU A 44 -12.51 35.96 -35.50
CA GLU A 44 -11.35 35.48 -36.25
C GLU A 44 -10.02 35.23 -35.49
N ASP A 45 -9.72 33.95 -35.24
CA ASP A 45 -8.33 33.48 -35.11
C ASP A 45 -8.24 32.00 -35.53
N GLN A 46 -8.11 31.74 -36.84
CA GLN A 46 -7.61 30.45 -37.35
C GLN A 46 -6.12 30.60 -37.61
N ARG A 47 -5.27 30.19 -36.64
CA ARG A 47 -3.82 30.13 -36.85
C ARG A 47 -3.46 28.93 -37.71
N ARG A 48 -2.84 29.19 -38.87
CA ARG A 48 -2.07 28.18 -39.63
C ARG A 48 -0.69 28.01 -38.99
N PHE A 49 -0.23 26.78 -38.85
CA PHE A 49 1.15 26.47 -38.46
C PHE A 49 1.95 26.19 -39.73
N ASP A 50 3.02 26.95 -39.96
CA ASP A 50 3.76 26.90 -41.23
C ASP A 50 5.11 26.18 -41.11
N THR A 51 5.50 25.75 -39.90
CA THR A 51 6.79 25.10 -39.63
C THR A 51 6.68 23.87 -38.72
N ASP A 52 7.57 22.90 -38.94
CA ASP A 52 7.61 21.64 -38.17
C ASP A 52 7.89 21.89 -36.66
N GLU A 53 8.65 22.92 -36.32
CA GLU A 53 8.99 23.29 -34.93
C GLU A 53 7.81 23.95 -34.18
N GLU A 54 6.90 24.63 -34.89
CA GLU A 54 5.65 25.14 -34.32
C GLU A 54 4.63 24.02 -34.09
N ILE A 55 4.63 23.01 -34.95
CA ILE A 55 3.80 21.80 -34.82
C ILE A 55 4.26 20.98 -33.59
N GLU A 56 5.57 20.79 -33.40
CA GLU A 56 6.12 20.06 -32.24
C GLU A 56 5.85 20.76 -30.90
N ARG A 57 5.83 22.10 -30.87
CA ARG A 57 5.54 22.85 -29.64
C ARG A 57 4.07 22.92 -29.25
N ASN A 58 3.15 22.83 -30.22
CA ASN A 58 1.75 23.18 -30.01
C ASN A 58 0.76 22.02 -30.17
N LEU A 59 1.20 20.81 -30.55
CA LEU A 59 0.35 19.61 -30.59
C LEU A 59 0.60 18.66 -29.40
N PRO A 60 -0.45 18.11 -28.76
CA PRO A 60 -0.28 17.23 -27.61
C PRO A 60 0.29 15.84 -28.00
N PHE A 61 1.57 15.66 -27.67
CA PHE A 61 2.27 14.52 -27.03
C PHE A 61 2.15 13.07 -27.54
N CYS A 62 1.23 12.69 -28.45
CA CYS A 62 1.04 11.26 -28.76
C CYS A 62 2.14 10.65 -29.67
N CYS A 63 2.65 11.40 -30.66
CA CYS A 63 3.55 10.84 -31.68
C CYS A 63 5.00 10.60 -31.25
N ALA A 64 5.43 11.14 -30.10
CA ALA A 64 6.77 10.94 -29.55
C ALA A 64 6.96 9.54 -28.93
N VAL A 65 5.86 8.85 -28.58
CA VAL A 65 5.90 7.56 -27.86
C VAL A 65 5.73 6.36 -28.81
N CYS A 66 5.14 6.52 -30.01
CA CYS A 66 5.06 5.42 -30.98
C CYS A 66 6.38 5.24 -31.73
N HIS A 67 6.97 4.05 -31.63
CA HIS A 67 8.17 3.61 -32.37
C HIS A 67 7.89 3.33 -33.87
N CYS A 68 6.87 3.96 -34.44
CA CYS A 68 6.51 3.78 -35.84
C CYS A 68 7.53 4.48 -36.74
N SER A 69 7.75 3.96 -37.95
CA SER A 69 8.64 4.60 -38.91
C SER A 69 8.13 5.99 -39.32
N GLU A 70 9.06 6.92 -39.57
CA GLU A 70 8.79 8.28 -40.06
C GLU A 70 7.79 8.31 -41.23
N GLN A 71 7.93 7.36 -42.15
CA GLN A 71 7.06 7.23 -43.32
C GLN A 71 5.59 6.95 -42.97
N ARG A 72 5.33 6.20 -41.88
CA ARG A 72 3.96 5.95 -41.37
C ARG A 72 3.38 7.15 -40.63
N LYS A 73 4.21 7.89 -39.90
CA LYS A 73 3.80 9.13 -39.21
C LYS A 73 3.31 10.15 -40.25
N ARG A 74 4.09 10.37 -41.32
CA ARG A 74 3.74 11.28 -42.43
C ARG A 74 2.48 10.87 -43.20
N ALA A 75 2.30 9.57 -43.48
CA ALA A 75 1.14 9.07 -44.22
C ALA A 75 -0.20 9.24 -43.46
N THR A 76 -0.15 9.33 -42.12
CA THR A 76 -1.35 9.52 -41.29
C THR A 76 -1.75 11.00 -41.22
N ILE A 77 -0.77 11.91 -41.24
CA ILE A 77 -0.97 13.37 -41.21
C ILE A 77 -1.57 13.88 -42.53
N LEU A 78 -1.13 13.34 -43.67
CA LEU A 78 -1.52 13.82 -45.00
C LEU A 78 -2.92 13.38 -45.48
N ASN A 79 -3.65 12.55 -44.73
CA ASN A 79 -4.99 12.05 -45.12
C ASN A 79 -6.15 12.75 -44.37
N ALA A 80 -5.89 13.84 -43.65
CA ALA A 80 -6.87 14.51 -42.78
C ALA A 80 -7.56 15.73 -43.44
N GLU A 81 -7.94 15.64 -44.72
CA GLU A 81 -8.54 16.78 -45.45
C GLU A 81 -10.04 17.03 -45.16
N ASN A 82 -10.69 16.28 -44.28
CA ASN A 82 -12.07 16.56 -43.86
C ASN A 82 -12.28 16.19 -42.40
N ASP A 83 -12.06 17.13 -41.48
CA ASP A 83 -12.86 17.29 -40.25
C ASP A 83 -12.40 18.58 -39.52
N THR A 84 -13.38 19.41 -39.17
CA THR A 84 -13.20 20.76 -38.61
C THR A 84 -12.78 20.69 -37.13
N PHE A 85 -11.84 21.55 -36.74
CA PHE A 85 -11.49 21.76 -35.32
C PHE A 85 -12.58 22.57 -34.62
N ILE A 86 -13.07 22.09 -33.48
CA ILE A 86 -13.73 22.92 -32.47
C ILE A 86 -12.86 22.86 -31.22
N THR A 87 -12.31 24.01 -30.83
CA THR A 87 -11.55 24.19 -29.59
C THR A 87 -12.42 24.90 -28.57
N ASP A 88 -12.82 24.20 -27.51
CA ASP A 88 -13.04 24.81 -26.20
C ASP A 88 -12.20 24.07 -25.14
N ASN A 89 -11.84 24.79 -24.09
CA ASN A 89 -10.64 24.59 -23.29
C ASN A 89 -10.67 23.42 -22.28
N GLN A 90 -11.50 22.39 -22.40
CA GLN A 90 -11.54 21.31 -21.38
C GLN A 90 -11.65 19.87 -21.86
N SER A 91 -11.57 19.57 -23.18
CA SER A 91 -11.66 18.17 -23.64
C SER A 91 -10.73 17.86 -24.82
N HIS A 92 -9.70 17.02 -24.61
CA HIS A 92 -8.91 16.45 -25.71
C HIS A 92 -9.45 15.08 -26.09
N PHE A 93 -10.07 14.94 -27.27
CA PHE A 93 -10.50 13.66 -27.83
C PHE A 93 -9.44 13.08 -28.78
N HIS A 94 -9.13 11.80 -28.62
CA HIS A 94 -8.25 11.05 -29.53
C HIS A 94 -9.07 10.39 -30.65
N ARG A 95 -9.00 10.95 -31.86
CA ARG A 95 -9.25 10.22 -33.12
C ARG A 95 -7.95 10.27 -33.92
N PHE A 96 -7.53 9.12 -34.46
CA PHE A 96 -6.31 8.92 -35.27
C PHE A 96 -5.02 8.58 -34.51
N CYS A 97 -5.03 7.47 -33.79
CA CYS A 97 -3.80 6.70 -33.59
C CYS A 97 -3.48 5.90 -34.87
N CYS A 98 -2.21 5.83 -35.26
CA CYS A 98 -1.69 5.04 -36.39
C CYS A 98 -1.81 3.51 -36.21
N HIS A 99 -2.51 3.07 -35.19
CA HIS A 99 -2.98 1.71 -34.98
C HIS A 99 -4.49 1.73 -35.20
N ASN A 100 -4.89 1.36 -36.41
CA ASN A 100 -6.27 1.35 -36.86
C ASN A 100 -7.11 0.41 -35.98
N GLY A 101 -7.64 0.94 -34.89
CA GLY A 101 -8.60 0.30 -34.01
C GLY A 101 -9.80 1.20 -33.91
N LYS A 102 -10.89 0.84 -34.60
CA LYS A 102 -12.22 1.39 -34.33
C LYS A 102 -12.65 0.93 -32.93
N ALA A 103 -12.04 1.49 -31.90
CA ALA A 103 -12.63 1.55 -30.58
C ALA A 103 -13.53 2.79 -30.59
N VAL A 104 -14.73 2.63 -31.18
CA VAL A 104 -15.87 3.42 -30.72
C VAL A 104 -16.15 2.91 -29.32
N VAL A 105 -15.41 3.43 -28.34
CA VAL A 105 -15.87 3.37 -26.96
C VAL A 105 -17.20 4.10 -26.96
N HIS A 106 -18.24 3.49 -26.38
CA HIS A 106 -19.56 4.08 -26.14
C HIS A 106 -19.47 5.28 -25.15
N ALA A 107 -18.54 6.20 -25.38
CA ALA A 107 -18.39 7.43 -24.62
C ALA A 107 -19.59 8.36 -24.84
N ASN A 108 -20.27 8.28 -25.99
CA ASN A 108 -21.41 9.14 -26.29
C ASN A 108 -22.61 8.97 -25.34
N GLU A 109 -22.76 7.81 -24.67
CA GLU A 109 -23.85 7.59 -23.72
C GLU A 109 -23.51 8.14 -22.33
N VAL A 110 -22.24 8.01 -21.92
CA VAL A 110 -21.72 8.58 -20.68
C VAL A 110 -21.58 10.11 -20.78
N VAL A 111 -21.15 10.62 -21.94
CA VAL A 111 -21.02 12.05 -22.23
C VAL A 111 -22.39 12.73 -22.33
N LYS A 112 -23.38 12.12 -22.97
CA LYS A 112 -24.77 12.66 -22.95
C LYS A 112 -25.35 12.72 -21.54
N ARG A 113 -25.00 11.76 -20.67
CA ARG A 113 -25.42 11.76 -19.26
C ARG A 113 -24.70 12.84 -18.43
N LEU A 114 -23.43 13.12 -18.73
CA LEU A 114 -22.67 14.24 -18.15
C LEU A 114 -23.22 15.60 -18.61
N GLU A 115 -23.56 15.75 -19.89
CA GLU A 115 -24.11 16.99 -20.46
C GLU A 115 -25.53 17.30 -19.98
N ASN A 116 -26.34 16.28 -19.67
CA ASN A 116 -27.70 16.43 -19.16
C ASN A 116 -27.78 16.72 -17.64
N GLY A 117 -26.66 16.73 -16.92
CA GLY A 117 -26.68 16.87 -15.45
C GLY A 117 -27.39 15.72 -14.74
N GLU A 118 -27.44 14.53 -15.35
CA GLU A 118 -28.14 13.34 -14.82
C GLU A 118 -27.32 12.55 -13.79
N PHE A 119 -26.16 13.05 -13.38
CA PHE A 119 -25.56 12.66 -12.10
C PHE A 119 -25.99 13.71 -11.06
N GLU A 120 -27.15 13.48 -10.45
CA GLU A 120 -27.11 13.52 -8.99
C GLU A 120 -26.07 12.44 -8.63
N ASP A 121 -24.98 12.81 -7.95
CA ASP A 121 -24.17 11.85 -7.21
C ASP A 121 -25.06 11.26 -6.11
N ASP A 122 -26.08 10.49 -6.51
CA ASP A 122 -26.46 9.31 -5.78
C ASP A 122 -25.21 8.44 -5.85
N GLU A 123 -24.25 8.73 -4.96
CA GLU A 123 -23.34 7.74 -4.38
C GLU A 123 -24.25 6.67 -3.77
N SER A 124 -24.95 5.89 -4.60
CA SER A 124 -25.58 4.65 -4.18
C SER A 124 -24.42 3.85 -3.62
N ASP A 125 -24.45 3.59 -2.32
CA ASP A 125 -23.42 2.82 -1.61
C ASP A 125 -23.06 1.58 -2.48
N ASP A 126 -21.96 1.65 -3.24
CA ASP A 126 -21.47 0.64 -4.20
C ASP A 126 -20.98 -0.64 -3.49
N ASP A 127 -21.30 -0.75 -2.20
CA ASP A 127 -20.98 -1.87 -1.31
C ASP A 127 -22.02 -3.00 -1.41
N HIS A 128 -23.08 -2.80 -2.20
CA HIS A 128 -24.15 -3.77 -2.30
C HIS A 128 -23.82 -4.87 -3.31
N GLU A 129 -23.83 -6.10 -2.83
CA GLU A 129 -23.84 -7.28 -3.66
C GLU A 129 -24.97 -7.16 -4.70
N PHE A 130 -24.64 -7.32 -5.98
CA PHE A 130 -25.62 -7.22 -7.06
C PHE A 130 -25.67 -8.48 -7.91
N PHE A 131 -26.82 -8.71 -8.54
CA PHE A 131 -27.06 -9.87 -9.37
C PHE A 131 -26.61 -9.61 -10.81
N LEU A 132 -25.83 -10.53 -11.36
CA LEU A 132 -25.42 -10.56 -12.76
C LEU A 132 -25.93 -11.83 -13.44
N ARG A 133 -26.35 -11.69 -14.70
CA ARG A 133 -26.67 -12.83 -15.54
C ARG A 133 -25.38 -13.45 -16.08
N ALA A 134 -25.40 -14.74 -16.39
CA ALA A 134 -24.25 -15.46 -16.94
C ALA A 134 -23.56 -14.76 -18.14
N ASN A 135 -24.33 -14.17 -19.05
CA ASN A 135 -23.79 -13.47 -20.22
C ASN A 135 -23.00 -12.21 -19.83
N ASP A 136 -23.44 -11.53 -18.76
CA ASP A 136 -22.79 -10.32 -18.25
C ASP A 136 -21.49 -10.70 -17.54
N VAL A 137 -21.47 -11.80 -16.78
CA VAL A 137 -20.26 -12.38 -16.20
C VAL A 137 -19.24 -12.74 -17.29
N GLN A 138 -19.66 -13.35 -18.39
CA GLN A 138 -18.74 -13.64 -19.51
C GLN A 138 -18.17 -12.36 -20.14
N ARG A 139 -18.98 -11.32 -20.31
CA ARG A 139 -18.51 -10.02 -20.82
C ARG A 139 -17.51 -9.39 -19.85
N TYR A 140 -17.81 -9.47 -18.56
CA TYR A 140 -16.97 -9.00 -17.49
C TYR A 140 -15.58 -9.64 -17.54
N ILE A 141 -15.53 -10.97 -17.59
CA ILE A 141 -14.28 -11.73 -17.65
C ILE A 141 -13.47 -11.40 -18.90
N LYS A 142 -14.13 -11.27 -20.06
CA LYS A 142 -13.45 -10.87 -21.30
C LYS A 142 -12.82 -9.49 -21.17
N ASN A 143 -13.50 -8.54 -20.51
CA ASN A 143 -12.96 -7.20 -20.28
C ASN A 143 -11.81 -7.23 -19.26
N ALA A 144 -11.98 -7.93 -18.15
CA ALA A 144 -10.95 -8.11 -17.13
C ALA A 144 -9.68 -8.75 -17.72
N ASN A 145 -9.81 -9.84 -18.49
CA ASN A 145 -8.69 -10.51 -19.14
C ASN A 145 -7.98 -9.62 -20.18
N ARG A 146 -8.73 -8.80 -20.93
CA ARG A 146 -8.15 -7.83 -21.88
C ARG A 146 -7.31 -6.78 -21.17
N GLN A 147 -7.79 -6.26 -20.05
CA GLN A 147 -7.03 -5.34 -19.22
C GLN A 147 -5.84 -6.05 -18.57
N GLU A 148 -6.01 -7.27 -18.07
CA GLU A 148 -4.94 -8.04 -17.45
C GLU A 148 -3.79 -8.30 -18.44
N THR A 149 -4.12 -8.71 -19.67
CA THR A 149 -3.12 -8.93 -20.74
C THR A 149 -2.37 -7.66 -21.09
N SER A 150 -3.02 -6.47 -21.00
CA SER A 150 -2.34 -5.21 -21.29
C SER A 150 -1.42 -4.75 -20.14
N TYR A 151 -1.70 -5.15 -18.89
CA TYR A 151 -0.86 -4.83 -17.73
C TYR A 151 0.24 -5.87 -17.47
N PHE A 152 -0.02 -7.15 -17.74
CA PHE A 152 0.85 -8.27 -17.42
C PHE A 152 1.15 -9.06 -18.70
N ASN A 153 2.10 -8.56 -19.49
CA ASN A 153 2.54 -9.24 -20.70
C ASN A 153 3.23 -10.59 -20.37
N THR A 154 2.64 -11.65 -20.91
CA THR A 154 3.16 -13.00 -21.24
C THR A 154 3.38 -14.03 -20.12
N ASP A 155 2.69 -15.16 -20.26
CA ASP A 155 2.77 -16.40 -19.47
C ASP A 155 4.12 -17.15 -19.57
N ASN A 156 5.10 -16.61 -20.29
CA ASN A 156 6.44 -17.19 -20.43
C ASN A 156 7.43 -16.47 -19.50
N LEU A 157 7.26 -16.66 -18.19
CA LEU A 157 8.19 -16.15 -17.19
C LEU A 157 9.10 -17.28 -16.72
N GLU A 158 10.25 -17.45 -17.39
CA GLU A 158 11.41 -18.02 -16.72
C GLU A 158 11.65 -17.22 -15.43
N VAL A 159 11.78 -17.90 -14.30
CA VAL A 159 12.03 -17.24 -13.01
C VAL A 159 13.43 -16.63 -13.04
N GLU A 160 13.55 -15.30 -13.05
CA GLU A 160 14.86 -14.62 -13.00
C GLU A 160 15.67 -14.97 -11.73
N ALA A 161 15.05 -15.54 -10.69
CA ALA A 161 15.75 -16.04 -9.51
C ALA A 161 16.81 -17.11 -9.88
N ASP A 162 16.53 -17.97 -10.86
CA ASP A 162 17.51 -18.96 -11.36
C ASP A 162 18.68 -18.27 -12.06
N LYS A 163 18.40 -17.18 -12.79
CA LYS A 163 19.44 -16.33 -13.42
C LYS A 163 20.29 -15.62 -12.37
N LEU A 164 19.71 -15.25 -11.23
CA LEU A 164 20.43 -14.63 -10.12
C LEU A 164 21.37 -15.62 -9.42
N LEU A 165 20.93 -16.86 -9.16
CA LEU A 165 21.79 -17.91 -8.61
C LEU A 165 22.95 -18.26 -9.56
N CYS A 166 22.72 -18.12 -10.86
CA CYS A 166 23.76 -18.25 -11.89
C CYS A 166 24.64 -17.00 -12.07
N ASN A 167 24.35 -15.87 -11.41
CA ASN A 167 25.13 -14.64 -11.53
C ASN A 167 26.42 -14.73 -10.70
N PRO A 168 27.62 -14.72 -11.32
CA PRO A 168 28.87 -14.88 -10.57
C PRO A 168 29.12 -13.78 -9.53
N ALA A 169 28.69 -12.55 -9.81
CA ALA A 169 28.85 -11.45 -8.87
C ALA A 169 27.94 -11.63 -7.65
N TYR A 170 26.72 -12.16 -7.82
CA TYR A 170 25.83 -12.47 -6.70
C TYR A 170 26.35 -13.66 -5.89
N ALA A 171 26.72 -14.75 -6.57
CA ALA A 171 27.29 -15.93 -5.92
C ALA A 171 28.54 -15.57 -5.10
N GLU A 172 29.47 -14.80 -5.65
CA GLU A 172 30.71 -14.41 -4.97
C GLU A 172 30.47 -13.34 -3.88
N HIS A 173 29.73 -12.27 -4.15
CA HIS A 173 29.61 -11.15 -3.21
C HIS A 173 28.52 -11.33 -2.15
N VAL A 174 27.47 -12.09 -2.44
CA VAL A 174 26.34 -12.29 -1.53
C VAL A 174 26.42 -13.67 -0.89
N MET A 175 26.38 -14.73 -1.69
CA MET A 175 26.32 -16.11 -1.15
C MET A 175 27.59 -16.45 -0.39
N LYS A 176 28.77 -16.35 -1.01
CA LYS A 176 30.04 -16.72 -0.35
C LYS A 176 30.32 -15.86 0.88
N ALA A 177 30.15 -14.53 0.78
CA ALA A 177 30.34 -13.64 1.91
C ALA A 177 29.44 -13.99 3.10
N PHE A 178 28.17 -14.34 2.85
CA PHE A 178 27.25 -14.80 3.89
C PHE A 178 27.68 -16.14 4.51
N HIS A 179 28.12 -17.10 3.71
CA HIS A 179 28.62 -18.38 4.22
C HIS A 179 29.90 -18.22 5.05
N GLU A 180 30.78 -17.29 4.67
CA GLU A 180 31.99 -16.98 5.45
C GLU A 180 31.64 -16.33 6.79
N GLU A 181 30.68 -15.40 6.80
CA GLU A 181 30.19 -14.74 8.01
C GLU A 181 29.48 -15.73 8.95
N THR A 182 28.62 -16.59 8.44
CA THR A 182 27.93 -17.62 9.25
C THR A 182 28.89 -18.66 9.83
N LYS A 183 30.06 -18.88 9.21
CA LYS A 183 31.11 -19.78 9.70
C LYS A 183 32.06 -19.14 10.71
N LYS A 184 32.45 -17.87 10.49
CA LYS A 184 33.54 -17.21 11.24
C LYS A 184 33.07 -16.08 12.15
N GLY A 185 31.89 -15.52 11.89
CA GLY A 185 31.37 -14.37 12.60
C GLY A 185 30.81 -14.72 13.97
N PRO A 186 30.80 -13.76 14.92
CA PRO A 186 30.09 -13.93 16.17
C PRO A 186 28.60 -14.15 15.90
N ARG A 187 27.99 -15.09 16.63
CA ARG A 187 26.54 -15.33 16.56
C ARG A 187 25.81 -14.10 17.11
N LYS A 188 24.75 -13.70 16.41
CA LYS A 188 23.90 -12.56 16.82
C LYS A 188 22.95 -13.02 17.94
N GLN A 189 22.68 -12.17 18.94
CA GLN A 189 21.72 -12.43 20.03
C GLN A 189 20.32 -11.84 19.77
N GLY A 190 20.18 -11.10 18.66
CA GLY A 190 18.98 -10.38 18.28
C GLY A 190 19.31 -9.37 17.20
N LEU A 191 18.38 -9.15 16.27
CA LEU A 191 18.50 -8.14 15.24
C LEU A 191 18.14 -6.76 15.80
N VAL A 192 18.95 -5.77 15.45
CA VAL A 192 18.55 -4.36 15.48
C VAL A 192 18.13 -3.97 14.06
N ILE A 193 16.86 -3.63 13.91
CA ILE A 193 16.22 -3.48 12.60
C ILE A 193 15.87 -2.02 12.37
N LEU A 194 16.15 -1.53 11.16
CA LEU A 194 15.62 -0.28 10.64
C LEU A 194 14.56 -0.61 9.58
N ASP A 195 13.30 -0.32 9.87
CA ASP A 195 12.15 -0.59 8.99
C ASP A 195 11.65 0.73 8.39
N LEU A 196 11.99 0.96 7.12
CA LEU A 196 11.72 2.19 6.38
C LEU A 196 10.45 2.04 5.55
N PHE A 197 9.47 2.92 5.73
CA PHE A 197 8.18 2.79 5.04
C PHE A 197 7.53 1.42 5.36
N GLY A 198 7.57 1.04 6.64
CA GLY A 198 7.17 -0.29 7.10
C GLY A 198 5.67 -0.59 6.95
N GLY A 199 4.86 0.44 6.68
CA GLY A 199 3.42 0.33 6.53
C GLY A 199 2.78 -0.34 7.76
N VAL A 200 2.04 -1.42 7.52
CA VAL A 200 1.35 -2.19 8.56
C VAL A 200 2.26 -3.13 9.37
N GLY A 201 3.59 -3.04 9.20
CA GLY A 201 4.55 -3.89 9.91
C GLY A 201 4.72 -5.28 9.30
N THR A 202 4.48 -5.45 8.00
CA THR A 202 4.56 -6.76 7.32
C THR A 202 5.89 -7.46 7.54
N ALA A 203 6.98 -6.71 7.52
CA ALA A 203 8.31 -7.27 7.70
C ALA A 203 8.46 -7.89 9.10
N LEU A 204 7.88 -7.28 10.15
CA LEU A 204 7.86 -7.84 11.49
C LEU A 204 7.01 -9.11 11.59
N VAL A 205 5.83 -9.13 10.95
CA VAL A 205 5.03 -10.36 10.84
C VAL A 205 5.88 -11.50 10.27
N VAL A 206 6.62 -11.23 9.19
CA VAL A 206 7.49 -12.24 8.57
C VAL A 206 8.63 -12.64 9.50
N LEU A 207 9.35 -11.70 10.10
CA LEU A 207 10.47 -11.99 10.99
C LEU A 207 10.06 -12.87 12.17
N LYS A 208 8.90 -12.59 12.79
CA LYS A 208 8.33 -13.41 13.87
C LYS A 208 7.83 -14.76 13.36
N ARG A 209 7.30 -14.83 12.13
CA ARG A 209 6.91 -16.09 11.47
C ARG A 209 8.09 -17.01 11.18
N VAL A 210 9.21 -16.47 10.69
CA VAL A 210 10.45 -17.22 10.44
C VAL A 210 11.31 -17.42 11.69
N LYS A 211 10.81 -16.98 12.87
CA LYS A 211 11.44 -17.17 14.19
C LYS A 211 12.81 -16.50 14.32
N LEU A 212 12.99 -15.34 13.70
CA LEU A 212 14.22 -14.57 13.81
C LEU A 212 14.27 -13.83 15.16
N PRO A 213 15.37 -13.92 15.92
CA PRO A 213 15.55 -13.16 17.14
C PRO A 213 15.57 -11.65 16.87
N ILE A 214 14.71 -10.90 17.54
CA ILE A 214 14.62 -9.43 17.41
C ILE A 214 14.98 -8.82 18.76
N LYS A 215 15.87 -7.82 18.75
CA LYS A 215 16.21 -7.02 19.93
C LYS A 215 15.47 -5.68 19.89
N LYS A 216 15.53 -5.02 18.74
CA LYS A 216 15.07 -3.64 18.58
C LYS A 216 14.57 -3.41 17.16
N VAL A 217 13.52 -2.61 17.02
CA VAL A 217 12.99 -2.17 15.73
C VAL A 217 12.83 -0.66 15.75
N ILE A 218 13.45 -0.02 14.78
CA ILE A 218 13.35 1.42 14.53
C ILE A 218 12.48 1.59 13.30
N HIS A 219 11.28 2.10 13.51
CA HIS A 219 10.24 2.29 12.50
C HIS A 219 10.32 3.70 11.94
N VAL A 220 10.18 3.83 10.62
CA VAL A 220 10.01 5.10 9.93
C VAL A 220 8.76 5.00 9.07
N GLU A 221 7.66 5.56 9.56
CA GLU A 221 6.37 5.52 8.87
C GLU A 221 5.59 6.82 9.11
N HIS A 222 5.05 7.36 8.02
CA HIS A 222 4.33 8.62 7.99
C HIS A 222 2.80 8.43 8.01
N ASP A 223 2.30 7.27 7.57
CA ASP A 223 0.90 6.91 7.73
C ASP A 223 0.63 6.50 9.18
N LEU A 224 -0.12 7.36 9.88
CA LEU A 224 -0.46 7.15 11.28
C LEU A 224 -1.36 5.92 11.49
N VAL A 225 -2.25 5.61 10.55
CA VAL A 225 -3.11 4.42 10.65
C VAL A 225 -2.27 3.16 10.43
N ALA A 226 -1.34 3.18 9.47
CA ALA A 226 -0.40 2.08 9.26
C ALA A 226 0.48 1.85 10.51
N THR A 227 0.99 2.94 11.09
CA THR A 227 1.74 2.93 12.35
C THR A 227 0.89 2.37 13.49
N PHE A 228 -0.38 2.77 13.59
CA PHE A 228 -1.32 2.25 14.58
C PHE A 228 -1.50 0.73 14.43
N VAL A 229 -1.75 0.23 13.21
CA VAL A 229 -1.84 -1.20 12.92
C VAL A 229 -0.57 -1.95 13.33
N SER A 230 0.60 -1.46 12.92
CA SER A 230 1.90 -2.07 13.29
C SER A 230 2.09 -2.12 14.81
N ARG A 231 1.77 -1.03 15.52
CA ARG A 231 1.90 -0.95 16.99
C ARG A 231 0.92 -1.86 17.71
N MET A 232 -0.34 -1.92 17.28
CA MET A 232 -1.34 -2.83 17.86
C MET A 232 -0.94 -4.31 17.74
N ASN A 233 -0.20 -4.66 16.69
CA ASN A 233 0.23 -6.03 16.44
C ASN A 233 1.59 -6.37 17.02
N HIS A 234 2.43 -5.40 17.39
CA HIS A 234 3.83 -5.66 17.74
C HIS A 234 4.37 -4.91 18.96
N ASP A 235 3.83 -3.75 19.33
CA ASP A 235 4.35 -2.90 20.42
C ASP A 235 3.54 -3.13 21.71
N TYR A 236 3.97 -4.09 22.52
CA TYR A 236 3.31 -4.44 23.80
C TYR A 236 3.13 -3.21 24.71
N LYS A 237 4.16 -2.35 24.82
CA LYS A 237 4.13 -1.17 25.70
C LYS A 237 3.08 -0.16 25.25
N PHE A 238 2.93 0.03 23.94
CA PHE A 238 1.87 0.87 23.38
C PHE A 238 0.48 0.31 23.71
N VAL A 239 0.26 -0.99 23.48
CA VAL A 239 -1.03 -1.62 23.77
C VAL A 239 -1.36 -1.56 25.26
N GLU A 240 -0.40 -1.79 26.15
CA GLU A 240 -0.63 -1.65 27.60
C GLU A 240 -0.95 -0.21 28.01
N SER A 241 -0.31 0.80 27.41
CA SER A 241 -0.65 2.21 27.65
C SER A 241 -2.11 2.50 27.26
N LEU A 242 -2.52 2.04 26.07
CA LEU A 242 -3.89 2.17 25.59
C LEU A 242 -4.89 1.43 26.48
N ARG A 243 -4.55 0.22 26.94
CA ARG A 243 -5.37 -0.58 27.86
C ARG A 243 -5.55 0.09 29.21
N ALA A 244 -4.48 0.66 29.76
CA ALA A 244 -4.55 1.39 31.03
C ALA A 244 -5.52 2.56 30.93
N PHE A 245 -5.43 3.34 29.85
CA PHE A 245 -6.40 4.41 29.55
C PHE A 245 -7.82 3.87 29.35
N ALA A 246 -7.98 2.78 28.60
CA ALA A 246 -9.27 2.17 28.32
C ALA A 246 -9.99 1.66 29.59
N ARG A 247 -9.27 1.06 30.54
CA ARG A 247 -9.84 0.59 31.81
C ARG A 247 -10.40 1.75 32.64
N ASP A 248 -9.65 2.84 32.76
CA ASP A 248 -10.08 4.08 33.42
C ASP A 248 -11.41 4.57 32.83
N LYS A 249 -11.53 4.59 31.49
CA LYS A 249 -12.76 5.04 30.82
C LYS A 249 -13.93 4.06 30.94
N ILE A 250 -13.69 2.76 30.92
CA ILE A 250 -14.78 1.79 31.11
C ILE A 250 -15.41 1.93 32.49
N GLU A 251 -14.61 2.19 33.52
CA GLU A 251 -15.09 2.43 34.89
C GLU A 251 -16.02 3.66 34.97
N ASP A 252 -15.79 4.66 34.13
CA ASP A 252 -16.68 5.82 33.95
C ASP A 252 -17.97 5.52 33.15
N GLY A 253 -18.23 4.26 32.81
CA GLY A 253 -19.40 3.82 32.03
C GLY A 253 -19.26 4.09 30.53
N HIS A 254 -18.02 4.07 30.01
CA HIS A 254 -17.71 4.46 28.65
C HIS A 254 -17.02 3.32 27.90
N ASP A 255 -17.78 2.50 27.17
CA ASP A 255 -17.21 1.41 26.38
C ASP A 255 -16.67 1.90 25.03
N GLY A 256 -17.52 2.19 24.05
CA GLY A 256 -17.13 2.85 22.78
C GLY A 256 -15.90 2.26 22.07
N GLY A 257 -15.70 0.93 22.19
CA GLY A 257 -14.56 0.19 21.65
C GLY A 257 -13.45 -0.11 22.66
N TYR A 258 -13.47 0.50 23.85
CA TYR A 258 -12.46 0.26 24.88
C TYR A 258 -12.47 -1.16 25.44
N ARG A 259 -13.61 -1.85 25.50
CA ARG A 259 -13.63 -3.26 25.91
C ARG A 259 -12.88 -4.14 24.91
N THR A 260 -13.02 -3.87 23.61
CA THR A 260 -12.23 -4.54 22.57
C THR A 260 -10.74 -4.32 22.78
N LEU A 261 -10.33 -3.07 23.08
CA LEU A 261 -8.95 -2.71 23.37
C LEU A 261 -8.41 -3.36 24.66
N VAL A 262 -9.19 -3.39 25.74
CA VAL A 262 -8.82 -4.07 27.00
C VAL A 262 -8.57 -5.56 26.74
N ASN A 263 -9.40 -6.18 25.90
CA ASN A 263 -9.29 -7.59 25.53
C ASN A 263 -8.26 -7.85 24.41
N TRP A 264 -7.53 -6.84 23.94
CA TRP A 264 -6.60 -6.98 22.81
C TRP A 264 -5.30 -7.71 23.16
N GLU A 265 -5.29 -9.03 23.06
CA GLU A 265 -4.14 -9.84 23.44
C GLU A 265 -2.93 -9.64 22.52
N ILE A 266 -1.82 -9.18 23.11
CA ILE A 266 -0.50 -9.22 22.50
C ILE A 266 0.54 -9.68 23.55
N PRO A 267 1.42 -10.65 23.23
CA PRO A 267 2.49 -11.06 24.14
C PRO A 267 3.58 -9.99 24.27
N ASP A 268 4.17 -9.84 25.46
CA ASP A 268 5.43 -9.10 25.62
C ASP A 268 6.59 -9.97 25.11
N ASP A 269 7.17 -9.56 23.98
CA ASP A 269 8.35 -10.23 23.40
C ASP A 269 9.67 -9.55 23.79
N GLY A 270 9.63 -8.52 24.64
CA GLY A 270 10.80 -7.78 25.08
C GLY A 270 11.48 -6.96 23.98
N VAL A 271 10.87 -6.82 22.80
CA VAL A 271 11.43 -6.04 21.70
C VAL A 271 11.33 -4.55 22.03
N GLU A 272 12.42 -3.82 21.81
CA GLU A 272 12.41 -2.36 21.91
C GLU A 272 11.88 -1.74 20.60
N HIS A 273 10.80 -0.97 20.68
CA HIS A 273 10.25 -0.25 19.54
C HIS A 273 10.57 1.26 19.62
N VAL A 274 11.10 1.81 18.53
CA VAL A 274 11.37 3.25 18.36
C VAL A 274 10.68 3.73 17.10
N TYR A 275 9.99 4.86 17.13
CA TYR A 275 9.21 5.38 16.02
C TYR A 275 9.70 6.77 15.58
N TYR A 276 9.95 6.91 14.30
CA TYR A 276 10.17 8.18 13.60
C TYR A 276 9.01 8.39 12.61
N ARG A 277 8.51 9.62 12.54
CA ARG A 277 7.31 9.93 11.76
C ARG A 277 7.62 10.15 10.28
N ARG A 278 8.80 10.68 9.97
CA ARG A 278 9.19 10.99 8.59
C ARG A 278 10.58 10.47 8.31
N PHE A 279 10.83 10.16 7.05
CA PHE A 279 12.15 9.77 6.59
C PHE A 279 13.18 10.88 6.82
N GLU A 280 12.76 12.13 6.63
CA GLU A 280 13.57 13.33 6.86
C GLU A 280 13.99 13.50 8.33
N ASP A 281 13.24 12.90 9.28
CA ASP A 281 13.61 12.96 10.70
C ASP A 281 14.89 12.15 11.00
N ILE A 282 15.30 11.26 10.09
CA ILE A 282 16.53 10.47 10.21
C ILE A 282 17.53 10.72 9.08
N PHE A 283 17.10 11.26 7.95
CA PHE A 283 17.95 11.47 6.79
C PHE A 283 17.42 12.56 5.88
N ASP A 284 18.13 13.68 5.81
CA ASP A 284 17.83 14.76 4.86
C ASP A 284 19.05 15.06 3.97
N PRO A 285 19.00 14.72 2.67
CA PRO A 285 20.09 14.96 1.73
C PRO A 285 20.17 16.43 1.26
N SER A 286 19.16 17.27 1.54
CA SER A 286 19.08 18.65 1.04
C SER A 286 20.17 19.56 1.61
N HIS A 287 20.85 19.14 2.68
CA HIS A 287 21.98 19.84 3.29
C HIS A 287 23.35 19.59 2.59
N GLY A 288 23.33 19.24 1.31
CA GLY A 288 24.52 18.88 0.54
C GLY A 288 25.45 20.05 0.25
N ASP A 289 26.62 20.07 0.93
CA ASP A 289 27.93 20.51 0.40
C ASP A 289 29.10 20.35 1.41
N GLY A 290 28.84 19.98 2.66
CA GLY A 290 29.86 19.91 3.71
C GLY A 290 29.34 20.20 5.11
N SER A 291 28.13 20.76 5.22
CA SER A 291 27.39 20.76 6.48
C SER A 291 26.94 19.34 6.83
N ALA A 292 27.17 18.91 8.07
CA ALA A 292 26.81 17.57 8.50
C ALA A 292 25.28 17.40 8.39
N ASN A 293 24.81 16.36 7.68
CA ASN A 293 23.40 15.94 7.67
C ASN A 293 22.96 15.70 9.12
N PHE A 294 22.41 16.73 9.77
CA PHE A 294 22.18 16.75 11.21
C PHE A 294 21.18 15.67 11.63
N PRO A 295 20.05 15.47 10.92
CA PRO A 295 19.15 14.33 11.18
C PRO A 295 19.89 13.00 11.20
N PHE A 296 20.74 12.75 10.19
CA PHE A 296 21.52 11.51 10.15
C PHE A 296 22.59 11.43 11.24
N GLN A 297 23.28 12.52 11.58
CA GLN A 297 24.29 12.48 12.64
C GLN A 297 23.69 12.17 14.01
N ASP A 298 22.53 12.74 14.31
CA ASP A 298 21.78 12.45 15.52
C ASP A 298 21.24 11.01 15.51
N PHE A 299 20.60 10.57 14.42
CA PHE A 299 20.18 9.19 14.23
C PHE A 299 21.35 8.19 14.41
N ALA A 300 22.49 8.48 13.78
CA ALA A 300 23.69 7.66 13.85
C ALA A 300 24.26 7.62 15.26
N ALA A 301 24.26 8.74 15.98
CA ALA A 301 24.69 8.79 17.37
C ALA A 301 23.79 7.98 18.30
N ARG A 302 22.47 7.97 18.08
CA ARG A 302 21.49 7.26 18.91
C ARG A 302 21.38 5.77 18.63
N HIS A 303 21.58 5.36 17.38
CA HIS A 303 21.25 3.99 16.94
C HIS A 303 22.41 3.29 16.21
N VAL A 304 23.02 3.93 15.21
CA VAL A 304 24.04 3.27 14.38
C VAL A 304 25.32 3.00 15.17
N ARG A 305 25.82 3.97 15.93
CA ARG A 305 27.09 3.86 16.68
C ARG A 305 26.93 3.16 18.03
N THR A 306 25.73 3.16 18.60
CA THR A 306 25.39 2.59 19.92
C THR A 306 24.97 1.14 19.82
N ASP A 307 23.95 0.87 19.01
CA ASP A 307 23.33 -0.45 18.86
C ASP A 307 23.91 -1.21 17.65
N GLY A 308 24.21 -0.48 16.57
CA GLY A 308 24.56 -1.05 15.26
C GLY A 308 23.32 -1.63 14.56
N ILE A 309 23.11 -1.31 13.29
CA ILE A 309 21.98 -1.80 12.50
C ILE A 309 22.34 -3.12 11.82
N ASP A 310 21.54 -4.15 12.07
CA ASP A 310 21.71 -5.48 11.50
C ASP A 310 21.00 -5.68 10.18
N LEU A 311 19.81 -5.09 10.07
CA LEU A 311 18.88 -5.36 9.00
C LEU A 311 18.13 -4.06 8.67
N ILE A 312 18.12 -3.71 7.39
CA ILE A 312 17.39 -2.57 6.84
C ILE A 312 16.33 -3.13 5.91
N LEU A 313 15.07 -2.82 6.20
CA LEU A 313 13.89 -3.26 5.48
C LEU A 313 13.18 -2.03 4.94
N GLY A 314 12.43 -2.17 3.85
CA GLY A 314 11.54 -1.09 3.46
C GLY A 314 10.92 -1.17 2.08
N GLY A 315 9.86 -0.38 1.91
CA GLY A 315 9.06 -0.28 0.69
C GLY A 315 8.84 1.17 0.29
N PRO A 316 9.85 1.87 -0.27
CA PRO A 316 9.71 3.26 -0.65
C PRO A 316 8.54 3.47 -1.64
N PRO A 317 7.86 4.63 -1.60
CA PRO A 317 6.75 4.94 -2.49
C PRO A 317 7.03 4.61 -3.96
N CYS A 318 6.09 3.91 -4.61
CA CYS A 318 6.27 3.36 -5.95
C CYS A 318 5.50 4.09 -7.06
N ILE A 319 4.79 5.17 -6.73
CA ILE A 319 3.86 5.85 -7.64
C ILE A 319 4.53 6.35 -8.93
N ASP A 320 5.79 6.78 -8.84
CA ASP A 320 6.59 7.25 -9.97
C ASP A 320 7.23 6.13 -10.80
N PHE A 321 7.11 4.86 -10.36
CA PHE A 321 7.57 3.69 -11.12
C PHE A 321 6.41 2.86 -11.66
N SER A 322 5.21 2.99 -11.07
CA SER A 322 4.05 2.16 -11.41
C SER A 322 3.57 2.41 -12.84
N GLY A 323 3.43 1.34 -13.63
CA GLY A 323 2.82 1.40 -14.96
C GLY A 323 1.35 1.83 -14.96
N ALA A 324 0.68 1.77 -13.80
CA ALA A 324 -0.68 2.29 -13.64
C ALA A 324 -0.72 3.84 -13.62
N ASN A 325 0.42 4.50 -13.36
CA ASN A 325 0.53 5.95 -13.42
C ASN A 325 1.03 6.38 -14.81
N ALA A 326 0.17 7.12 -15.53
CA ALA A 326 0.52 7.68 -16.84
C ALA A 326 1.55 8.82 -16.74
N ASN A 327 1.57 9.53 -15.61
CA ASN A 327 2.44 10.68 -15.35
C ASN A 327 3.69 10.30 -14.54
N ARG A 328 4.06 9.02 -14.54
CA ARG A 328 5.20 8.50 -13.77
C ARG A 328 6.51 9.16 -14.21
N GLN A 329 7.33 9.57 -13.25
CA GLN A 329 8.60 10.29 -13.51
C GLN A 329 9.85 9.48 -13.16
N GLY A 330 9.69 8.21 -12.77
CA GLY A 330 10.80 7.36 -12.35
C GLY A 330 11.56 7.97 -11.18
N THR A 331 12.89 7.88 -11.23
CA THR A 331 13.77 8.39 -10.17
C THR A 331 13.84 9.93 -10.07
N ASP A 332 13.24 10.66 -11.02
CA ASP A 332 13.18 12.12 -11.01
C ASP A 332 11.89 12.66 -10.38
N GLY A 333 10.93 11.79 -10.09
CA GLY A 333 9.70 12.14 -9.40
C GLY A 333 9.88 12.42 -7.91
N GLU A 334 8.96 13.20 -7.34
CA GLU A 334 8.99 13.58 -5.93
C GLU A 334 8.94 12.36 -5.00
N GLN A 335 8.17 11.35 -5.36
CA GLN A 335 8.04 10.11 -4.59
C GLN A 335 9.10 9.08 -5.03
N GLY A 336 9.40 9.04 -6.32
CA GLY A 336 10.42 8.17 -6.90
C GLY A 336 11.84 8.43 -6.39
N LYS A 337 12.14 9.63 -5.89
CA LYS A 337 13.45 9.91 -5.28
C LYS A 337 13.71 9.11 -4.00
N TYR A 338 12.68 8.69 -3.25
CA TYR A 338 12.86 8.03 -1.95
C TYR A 338 13.59 6.69 -2.04
N VAL A 339 13.47 5.94 -3.14
CA VAL A 339 14.27 4.71 -3.32
C VAL A 339 15.77 5.03 -3.50
N ILE A 340 16.10 6.17 -4.11
CA ILE A 340 17.49 6.64 -4.21
C ILE A 340 18.00 7.06 -2.84
N LEU A 341 17.20 7.85 -2.09
CA LEU A 341 17.58 8.31 -0.75
C LEU A 341 17.75 7.15 0.22
N THR A 342 16.89 6.13 0.13
CA THR A 342 17.02 4.88 0.89
C THR A 342 18.36 4.20 0.61
N GLY A 343 18.73 4.05 -0.66
CA GLY A 343 20.04 3.48 -1.02
C GLY A 343 21.22 4.29 -0.48
N GLN A 344 21.13 5.62 -0.51
CA GLN A 344 22.15 6.51 0.07
C GLN A 344 22.25 6.36 1.59
N LEU A 345 21.12 6.33 2.31
CA LEU A 345 21.06 6.10 3.75
C LEU A 345 21.68 4.74 4.12
N CYS A 346 21.35 3.67 3.38
CA CYS A 346 21.95 2.36 3.59
C CYS A 346 23.49 2.38 3.53
N ARG A 347 24.05 3.12 2.57
CA ARG A 347 25.52 3.28 2.48
C ARG A 347 26.08 4.07 3.65
N GLN A 348 25.44 5.20 4.02
CA GLN A 348 25.90 6.00 5.15
C GLN A 348 25.86 5.22 6.47
N ILE A 349 24.82 4.41 6.69
CA ILE A 349 24.75 3.50 7.84
C ILE A 349 25.95 2.55 7.81
N GLN A 350 26.19 1.87 6.68
CA GLN A 350 27.29 0.91 6.56
C GLN A 350 28.68 1.55 6.73
N GLU A 351 28.87 2.81 6.34
CA GLU A 351 30.10 3.58 6.54
C GLU A 351 30.32 4.02 8.00
N HIS A 352 29.27 4.05 8.82
CA HIS A 352 29.31 4.49 10.22
C HIS A 352 29.26 3.37 11.25
N GLN A 353 29.31 2.12 10.80
CA GLN A 353 29.41 0.96 11.68
C GLN A 353 30.35 -0.10 11.09
N LEU A 354 31.01 -0.85 11.96
CA LEU A 354 31.85 -1.98 11.54
C LEU A 354 31.02 -3.22 11.16
N ARG A 355 29.80 -3.31 11.69
CA ARG A 355 28.90 -4.45 11.49
C ARG A 355 28.30 -4.39 10.09
N LYS A 356 28.17 -5.54 9.44
CA LYS A 356 27.47 -5.62 8.16
C LYS A 356 25.96 -5.48 8.37
N ALA A 357 25.34 -4.56 7.64
CA ALA A 357 23.89 -4.46 7.53
C ALA A 357 23.39 -5.33 6.36
N TYR A 358 22.40 -6.16 6.65
CA TYR A 358 21.59 -6.83 5.64
C TYR A 358 20.52 -5.87 5.15
N ILE A 359 20.22 -5.88 3.85
CA ILE A 359 19.32 -4.92 3.21
C ILE A 359 18.31 -5.72 2.40
N MET A 360 17.02 -5.40 2.55
CA MET A 360 15.95 -5.83 1.67
C MET A 360 15.01 -4.65 1.43
N ILE A 361 15.14 -4.01 0.27
CA ILE A 361 14.23 -2.97 -0.17
C ILE A 361 13.38 -3.48 -1.33
N GLU A 362 12.06 -3.35 -1.20
CA GLU A 362 11.08 -3.80 -2.17
C GLU A 362 10.54 -2.61 -2.99
N ASN A 363 10.29 -2.82 -4.28
CA ASN A 363 9.52 -1.89 -5.10
C ASN A 363 8.80 -2.62 -6.24
N VAL A 364 7.87 -1.93 -6.93
CA VAL A 364 7.30 -2.41 -8.19
C VAL A 364 8.41 -2.70 -9.21
N VAL A 365 8.12 -3.54 -10.20
CA VAL A 365 9.08 -3.85 -11.26
C VAL A 365 9.52 -2.56 -11.97
N ILE A 366 10.80 -2.23 -11.87
CA ILE A 366 11.38 -1.03 -12.48
C ILE A 366 11.93 -1.43 -13.86
N SER A 367 11.12 -1.18 -14.89
CA SER A 367 11.46 -1.58 -16.27
C SER A 367 12.46 -0.64 -16.95
N ASN A 368 12.53 0.62 -16.53
CA ASN A 368 13.45 1.61 -17.09
C ASN A 368 14.91 1.28 -16.70
N PRO A 369 15.81 0.99 -17.67
CA PRO A 369 17.20 0.64 -17.37
C PRO A 369 17.98 1.77 -16.69
N THR A 370 17.68 3.04 -17.00
CA THR A 370 18.33 4.21 -16.41
C THR A 370 17.98 4.35 -14.93
N ASP A 371 16.69 4.20 -14.58
CA ASP A 371 16.23 4.20 -13.20
C ASP A 371 16.85 3.04 -12.41
N CYS A 372 16.83 1.83 -12.97
CA CYS A 372 17.48 0.67 -12.40
C CYS A 372 18.98 0.91 -12.11
N ALA A 373 19.70 1.52 -13.05
CA ALA A 373 21.12 1.83 -12.88
C ALA A 373 21.37 2.88 -11.78
N ARG A 374 20.54 3.92 -11.70
CA ARG A 374 20.60 4.94 -10.63
C ARG A 374 20.36 4.32 -9.26
N ILE A 375 19.34 3.48 -9.13
CA ILE A 375 19.02 2.78 -7.88
C ILE A 375 20.16 1.87 -7.47
N ARG A 376 20.64 1.01 -8.38
CA ARG A 376 21.80 0.15 -8.11
C ARG A 376 23.02 0.94 -7.65
N LYS A 377 23.31 2.08 -8.28
CA LYS A 377 24.40 2.97 -7.88
C LYS A 377 24.17 3.56 -6.47
N ALA A 378 22.94 3.90 -6.12
CA ALA A 378 22.59 4.40 -4.79
C ALA A 378 22.86 3.36 -3.69
N PHE A 379 22.44 2.11 -3.91
CA PHE A 379 22.71 0.99 -2.99
C PHE A 379 24.16 0.47 -3.03
N GLY A 380 24.90 0.76 -4.11
CA GLY A 380 26.23 0.19 -4.34
C GLY A 380 26.22 -1.26 -4.83
N PHE A 381 25.08 -1.77 -5.34
CA PHE A 381 24.95 -3.16 -5.79
C PHE A 381 25.47 -3.37 -7.22
N ARG A 382 26.19 -4.48 -7.41
CA ARG A 382 26.75 -4.91 -8.70
C ARG A 382 25.84 -5.88 -9.46
N TRP A 383 24.78 -6.38 -8.83
CA TRP A 383 23.80 -7.29 -9.42
C TRP A 383 22.48 -6.55 -9.74
N LYS A 384 21.62 -7.21 -10.53
CA LYS A 384 20.25 -6.76 -10.79
C LYS A 384 19.36 -7.04 -9.57
N PRO A 385 18.26 -6.28 -9.36
CA PRO A 385 17.28 -6.63 -8.33
C PRO A 385 16.75 -8.04 -8.54
N VAL A 386 16.37 -8.69 -7.45
CA VAL A 386 15.70 -10.00 -7.49
C VAL A 386 14.25 -9.75 -7.88
N GLU A 387 13.82 -10.31 -9.00
CA GLU A 387 12.43 -10.23 -9.43
C GLU A 387 11.68 -11.45 -8.88
N LEU A 388 10.66 -11.19 -8.08
CA LEU A 388 9.83 -12.23 -7.48
C LEU A 388 8.37 -11.83 -7.62
N ASP A 389 7.55 -12.79 -8.01
CA ASP A 389 6.11 -12.62 -8.08
C ASP A 389 5.44 -13.54 -7.06
N ALA A 390 4.61 -12.92 -6.22
CA ALA A 390 3.85 -13.61 -5.19
C ALA A 390 2.97 -14.75 -5.73
N TRP A 391 2.64 -14.80 -7.03
CA TRP A 391 1.83 -15.89 -7.59
C TRP A 391 2.49 -17.27 -7.43
N GLN A 392 3.83 -17.30 -7.34
CA GLN A 392 4.61 -18.52 -7.11
C GLN A 392 4.46 -19.02 -5.67
N LEU A 393 4.02 -18.14 -4.77
CA LEU A 393 4.12 -18.32 -3.32
C LEU A 393 2.79 -18.09 -2.58
N SER A 394 1.76 -17.65 -3.29
CA SER A 394 0.48 -17.21 -2.75
C SER A 394 -0.61 -17.31 -3.83
N PRO A 395 -1.90 -17.15 -3.48
CA PRO A 395 -2.97 -17.06 -4.45
C PRO A 395 -3.09 -15.70 -5.16
N CYS A 396 -2.19 -14.75 -4.91
CA CYS A 396 -2.21 -13.41 -5.50
C CYS A 396 -1.04 -13.19 -6.47
N ARG A 397 -1.26 -12.50 -7.59
CA ARG A 397 -0.19 -11.96 -8.44
C ARG A 397 0.32 -10.68 -7.81
N ARG A 398 1.63 -10.58 -7.57
CA ARG A 398 2.28 -9.35 -7.08
C ARG A 398 3.75 -9.42 -7.43
N LYS A 399 4.06 -9.12 -8.69
CA LYS A 399 5.42 -9.04 -9.22
C LYS A 399 6.15 -7.82 -8.69
N ARG A 400 7.32 -8.02 -8.06
CA ARG A 400 8.14 -6.99 -7.40
C ARG A 400 9.64 -7.19 -7.60
N HIS A 401 10.39 -6.11 -7.44
CA HIS A 401 11.85 -6.08 -7.40
C HIS A 401 12.32 -5.95 -5.95
N PHE A 402 13.26 -6.80 -5.57
CA PHE A 402 13.93 -6.77 -4.28
C PHE A 402 15.40 -6.38 -4.49
N PHE A 403 15.75 -5.19 -4.00
CA PHE A 403 17.13 -4.72 -3.88
C PHE A 403 17.70 -5.27 -2.57
N THR A 404 18.40 -6.38 -2.66
CA THR A 404 18.86 -7.12 -1.48
C THR A 404 20.30 -7.60 -1.59
N ASN A 405 20.98 -7.66 -0.44
CA ASN A 405 22.27 -8.34 -0.25
C ASN A 405 22.14 -9.61 0.62
N ILE A 406 20.91 -10.09 0.80
CA ILE A 406 20.59 -11.31 1.53
C ILE A 406 20.54 -12.46 0.52
N PRO A 407 21.24 -13.58 0.79
CA PRO A 407 21.09 -14.81 0.04
C PRO A 407 19.64 -15.23 -0.16
N TYR A 408 19.27 -15.46 -1.41
CA TYR A 408 17.94 -15.90 -1.78
C TYR A 408 17.79 -17.40 -1.43
N SER A 409 16.63 -17.80 -0.90
CA SER A 409 16.31 -19.18 -0.55
C SER A 409 16.17 -20.09 -1.77
N ASP A 410 16.36 -21.39 -1.54
CA ASP A 410 16.25 -22.42 -2.58
C ASP A 410 14.81 -22.51 -3.13
N THR A 411 14.67 -22.63 -4.45
CA THR A 411 13.41 -22.60 -5.21
C THR A 411 12.51 -23.80 -4.90
N GLU A 412 13.05 -24.90 -4.37
CA GLU A 412 12.25 -26.06 -3.91
C GLU A 412 11.17 -25.72 -2.89
N ARG A 413 11.45 -24.80 -1.96
CA ARG A 413 10.44 -24.34 -0.98
C ARG A 413 9.37 -23.47 -1.61
N ALA A 414 9.71 -22.75 -2.70
CA ALA A 414 8.75 -21.95 -3.44
C ALA A 414 7.73 -22.82 -4.20
N HIS A 415 8.14 -24.01 -4.67
CA HIS A 415 7.27 -24.89 -5.46
C HIS A 415 6.02 -25.38 -4.72
N ARG A 416 6.08 -25.61 -3.39
CA ARG A 416 4.92 -26.11 -2.61
C ARG A 416 3.77 -25.12 -2.50
N TYR A 417 4.07 -23.82 -2.50
CA TYR A 417 3.04 -22.77 -2.38
C TYR A 417 2.37 -22.45 -3.72
N CYS A 418 2.88 -22.99 -4.83
CA CYS A 418 2.34 -22.71 -6.15
C CYS A 418 0.96 -23.33 -6.38
N GLU A 419 0.58 -24.33 -5.56
CA GLU A 419 -0.66 -25.11 -5.67
C GLU A 419 -1.87 -24.48 -4.95
N VAL A 420 -1.66 -23.40 -4.19
CA VAL A 420 -2.74 -22.70 -3.49
C VAL A 420 -3.63 -21.94 -4.48
N THR A 421 -4.94 -22.16 -4.40
CA THR A 421 -5.94 -21.43 -5.19
C THR A 421 -6.55 -20.27 -4.41
N PRO A 422 -7.03 -19.22 -5.09
CA PRO A 422 -7.79 -18.13 -4.48
C PRO A 422 -9.03 -18.58 -3.71
N GLU A 423 -9.65 -19.72 -4.07
CA GLU A 423 -10.84 -20.24 -3.39
C GLU A 423 -10.58 -20.49 -1.89
N SER A 424 -9.38 -20.97 -1.53
CA SER A 424 -8.97 -21.16 -0.12
C SER A 424 -8.89 -19.86 0.71
N CYS A 425 -9.03 -18.71 0.06
CA CYS A 425 -9.01 -17.40 0.70
C CYS A 425 -10.37 -16.70 0.67
N MET A 426 -11.34 -17.21 -0.09
CA MET A 426 -12.64 -16.56 -0.27
C MET A 426 -13.65 -17.02 0.76
N ASP A 427 -14.70 -16.21 0.95
CA ASP A 427 -15.85 -16.62 1.75
C ASP A 427 -16.69 -17.70 1.06
N ASP A 428 -17.45 -18.46 1.85
CA ASP A 428 -18.21 -19.62 1.39
C ASP A 428 -19.10 -19.34 0.18
N GLY A 429 -18.82 -20.10 -0.89
CA GLY A 429 -19.57 -20.07 -2.16
C GLY A 429 -19.12 -18.98 -3.13
N TYR A 430 -18.16 -18.12 -2.77
CA TYR A 430 -17.53 -17.19 -3.70
C TYR A 430 -16.39 -17.87 -4.48
N THR A 431 -16.24 -17.49 -5.75
CA THR A 431 -15.14 -17.94 -6.62
C THR A 431 -14.69 -16.82 -7.55
N LEU A 432 -13.56 -17.00 -8.24
CA LEU A 432 -13.09 -16.07 -9.26
C LEU A 432 -13.98 -16.15 -10.50
N ALA A 433 -14.13 -15.00 -11.16
CA ALA A 433 -14.80 -14.89 -12.44
C ALA A 433 -14.23 -15.91 -13.45
N GLN A 434 -12.90 -16.01 -13.55
CA GLN A 434 -12.21 -16.91 -14.48
C GLN A 434 -12.55 -18.39 -14.22
N MET A 435 -12.83 -18.78 -12.97
CA MET A 435 -13.15 -20.17 -12.61
C MET A 435 -14.56 -20.56 -13.07
N LEU A 436 -15.48 -19.61 -13.17
CA LEU A 436 -16.84 -19.85 -13.70
C LEU A 436 -16.85 -20.23 -15.19
N ILE A 437 -15.84 -19.82 -15.96
CA ILE A 437 -15.71 -20.19 -17.38
C ILE A 437 -15.13 -21.59 -17.52
N ALA A 438 -14.18 -21.97 -16.66
CA ALA A 438 -13.56 -23.30 -16.71
C ALA A 438 -14.61 -24.41 -16.53
N ASP A 439 -15.65 -24.19 -15.73
CA ASP A 439 -16.79 -25.11 -15.57
C ASP A 439 -17.67 -25.25 -16.83
N THR A 440 -17.48 -24.40 -17.85
CA THR A 440 -18.27 -24.43 -19.10
C THR A 440 -17.53 -24.96 -20.30
N GLU A 441 -16.19 -25.00 -20.26
CA GLU A 441 -15.34 -25.61 -21.27
C GLU A 441 -15.06 -27.07 -20.86
N SER A 442 -14.84 -28.00 -21.79
CA SER A 442 -14.58 -29.42 -21.49
C SER A 442 -13.51 -29.53 -20.41
N ALA A 443 -13.84 -30.17 -19.27
CA ALA A 443 -12.92 -30.31 -18.13
C ALA A 443 -11.58 -30.98 -18.49
N GLU A 444 -11.53 -31.68 -19.63
CA GLU A 444 -10.33 -32.30 -20.18
C GLU A 444 -9.36 -31.29 -20.84
N ASP A 445 -9.85 -30.12 -21.29
CA ASP A 445 -9.07 -29.08 -21.99
C ASP A 445 -8.84 -27.82 -21.15
N ALA A 446 -9.20 -27.84 -19.87
CA ALA A 446 -8.88 -26.78 -18.91
C ALA A 446 -7.61 -27.18 -18.12
N PRO A 447 -6.41 -27.22 -18.74
CA PRO A 447 -5.21 -27.65 -18.04
C PRO A 447 -4.98 -26.68 -16.90
N SER A 448 -5.16 -27.16 -15.66
CA SER A 448 -4.44 -26.71 -14.46
C SER A 448 -4.12 -25.21 -14.40
N ARG A 449 -5.02 -24.33 -14.88
CA ARG A 449 -4.76 -22.90 -14.95
C ARG A 449 -4.73 -22.48 -13.50
N ARG A 450 -3.52 -22.26 -12.98
CA ARG A 450 -3.24 -21.70 -11.66
C ARG A 450 -3.76 -20.27 -11.69
N MET A 451 -5.09 -20.13 -11.61
CA MET A 451 -5.76 -18.85 -11.56
C MET A 451 -5.40 -18.21 -10.22
N LYS A 452 -5.05 -16.94 -10.28
CA LYS A 452 -4.56 -16.17 -9.14
C LYS A 452 -5.32 -14.85 -9.13
N ALA A 453 -5.60 -14.33 -7.95
CA ALA A 453 -6.17 -13.01 -7.81
C ALA A 453 -5.20 -11.95 -8.34
N ASN A 454 -5.74 -10.86 -8.87
CA ASN A 454 -4.95 -9.73 -9.34
C ASN A 454 -4.27 -8.99 -8.18
N THR A 455 -3.23 -8.22 -8.49
CA THR A 455 -2.52 -7.40 -7.49
C THR A 455 -3.44 -6.36 -6.88
N PHE A 456 -3.58 -6.38 -5.55
CA PHE A 456 -4.34 -5.34 -4.83
C PHE A 456 -3.69 -3.97 -4.99
N MET A 457 -4.49 -3.00 -5.43
CA MET A 457 -4.12 -1.60 -5.59
C MET A 457 -4.54 -0.81 -4.34
N ALA A 458 -3.80 0.24 -4.01
CA ALA A 458 -4.07 1.07 -2.85
C ALA A 458 -4.82 2.38 -3.18
N SER A 459 -4.84 2.84 -4.43
CA SER A 459 -5.53 4.08 -4.76
C SER A 459 -7.04 3.92 -4.66
N LYS A 460 -7.74 4.94 -4.14
CA LYS A 460 -9.19 4.91 -3.91
C LYS A 460 -9.98 4.43 -5.14
N ALA A 461 -9.70 5.02 -6.30
CA ALA A 461 -10.33 4.67 -7.58
C ALA A 461 -10.05 3.24 -8.07
N ARG A 462 -9.20 2.48 -7.38
CA ARG A 462 -8.80 1.11 -7.73
C ARG A 462 -8.97 0.12 -6.58
N LEU A 463 -9.48 0.55 -5.42
CA LEU A 463 -9.71 -0.36 -4.29
C LEU A 463 -10.70 -1.46 -4.68
N LYS A 464 -11.79 -1.08 -5.36
CA LYS A 464 -12.86 -1.96 -5.86
C LYS A 464 -12.86 -2.03 -7.39
N ASP A 465 -11.67 -2.12 -7.99
CA ASP A 465 -11.51 -2.28 -9.44
C ASP A 465 -12.22 -3.57 -9.90
N ASP A 466 -12.82 -3.57 -11.09
CA ASP A 466 -13.54 -4.72 -11.64
C ASP A 466 -12.70 -6.02 -11.65
N ARG A 467 -11.38 -5.90 -11.76
CA ARG A 467 -10.48 -7.07 -11.72
C ARG A 467 -10.41 -7.73 -10.33
N MET A 468 -11.05 -7.14 -9.32
CA MET A 468 -11.10 -7.56 -7.92
C MET A 468 -12.45 -8.16 -7.52
N HIS A 469 -13.35 -8.43 -8.46
CA HIS A 469 -14.65 -9.01 -8.13
C HIS A 469 -14.60 -10.54 -7.99
N VAL A 470 -15.36 -11.02 -7.03
CA VAL A 470 -15.71 -12.41 -6.79
C VAL A 470 -17.18 -12.65 -7.07
N PHE A 471 -17.52 -13.91 -7.32
CA PHE A 471 -18.83 -14.31 -7.79
C PHE A 471 -19.33 -15.50 -6.99
N LYS A 472 -20.57 -15.43 -6.51
CA LYS A 472 -21.26 -16.52 -5.83
C LYS A 472 -22.47 -16.94 -6.64
N ARG A 473 -22.60 -18.24 -6.90
CA ARG A 473 -23.71 -18.78 -7.69
C ARG A 473 -24.99 -18.77 -6.83
N CYS A 474 -26.07 -18.21 -7.37
CA CYS A 474 -27.37 -18.18 -6.68
C CYS A 474 -28.23 -19.37 -7.13
N GLU A 475 -28.66 -20.21 -6.17
CA GLU A 475 -29.64 -21.25 -6.43
C GLU A 475 -31.05 -20.63 -6.44
N ILE A 476 -31.54 -20.27 -7.62
CA ILE A 476 -32.94 -19.85 -7.75
C ILE A 476 -33.82 -21.09 -7.58
N GLY A 477 -34.76 -21.02 -6.64
CA GLY A 477 -35.68 -22.10 -6.25
C GLY A 477 -36.48 -22.70 -7.42
N ASN A 478 -37.05 -23.89 -7.18
CA ASN A 478 -37.26 -24.91 -8.20
C ASN A 478 -38.40 -24.69 -9.24
N ASN A 479 -38.68 -23.47 -9.68
CA ASN A 479 -39.80 -23.15 -10.56
C ASN A 479 -39.47 -23.34 -12.06
N GLY A 480 -39.47 -24.60 -12.52
CA GLY A 480 -39.91 -25.12 -13.84
C GLY A 480 -39.54 -24.47 -15.21
N SER A 481 -39.06 -23.24 -15.31
CA SER A 481 -38.77 -22.57 -16.59
C SER A 481 -37.29 -22.27 -16.75
N ARG A 482 -36.73 -22.57 -17.94
CA ARG A 482 -35.33 -22.36 -18.38
C ARG A 482 -34.56 -21.32 -17.53
N ARG A 483 -33.90 -21.79 -16.47
CA ARG A 483 -33.19 -20.91 -15.54
C ARG A 483 -31.92 -20.37 -16.19
N GLY A 484 -31.88 -19.06 -16.38
CA GLY A 484 -30.60 -18.37 -16.50
C GLY A 484 -29.81 -18.57 -15.20
N ARG A 485 -28.49 -18.77 -15.30
CA ARG A 485 -27.64 -18.75 -14.11
C ARG A 485 -27.49 -17.30 -13.68
N GLU A 486 -27.84 -17.01 -12.44
CA GLU A 486 -27.58 -15.72 -11.80
C GLU A 486 -26.44 -15.86 -10.80
N TYR A 487 -25.65 -14.80 -10.71
CA TYR A 487 -24.49 -14.72 -9.84
C TYR A 487 -24.58 -13.47 -9.00
N LEU A 488 -24.31 -13.59 -7.72
CA LEU A 488 -24.06 -12.49 -6.82
C LEU A 488 -22.60 -12.07 -6.97
N THR A 489 -22.31 -10.78 -7.11
CA THR A 489 -20.94 -10.29 -7.24
C THR A 489 -20.63 -9.19 -6.24
N ARG A 490 -19.37 -9.15 -5.78
CA ARG A 490 -18.79 -8.08 -4.95
C ARG A 490 -17.28 -8.03 -5.16
N ALA A 491 -16.64 -6.94 -4.76
CA ALA A 491 -15.18 -6.89 -4.66
C ALA A 491 -14.64 -7.78 -3.53
N PHE A 492 -13.35 -8.12 -3.57
CA PHE A 492 -12.66 -8.74 -2.44
C PHE A 492 -12.79 -7.88 -1.19
N ASN A 493 -13.28 -8.49 -0.11
CA ASN A 493 -13.34 -7.85 1.19
C ASN A 493 -11.95 -7.81 1.84
N VAL A 494 -11.84 -7.13 2.99
CA VAL A 494 -10.55 -6.95 3.68
C VAL A 494 -9.95 -8.28 4.13
N THR A 495 -10.75 -9.18 4.71
CA THR A 495 -10.31 -10.49 5.19
C THR A 495 -9.75 -11.35 4.07
N GLU A 496 -10.42 -11.40 2.92
CA GLU A 496 -9.94 -12.13 1.73
C GLU A 496 -8.58 -11.59 1.25
N ARG A 497 -8.39 -10.26 1.28
CA ARG A 497 -7.10 -9.64 0.93
C ARG A 497 -6.01 -10.00 1.93
N GLU A 498 -6.31 -10.01 3.23
CA GLU A 498 -5.39 -10.45 4.28
C GLU A 498 -4.91 -11.88 4.01
N ARG A 499 -5.86 -12.81 3.84
CA ARG A 499 -5.58 -14.23 3.52
C ARG A 499 -4.73 -14.38 2.26
N MET A 500 -5.07 -13.66 1.19
CA MET A 500 -4.34 -13.73 -0.08
C MET A 500 -2.92 -13.19 0.00
N MET A 501 -2.70 -12.15 0.82
CA MET A 501 -1.37 -11.58 1.05
C MET A 501 -0.57 -12.34 2.14
N GLY A 502 -1.19 -13.35 2.77
CA GLY A 502 -0.59 -14.24 3.77
C GLY A 502 -0.66 -13.75 5.21
N TYR A 503 -1.46 -12.72 5.48
CA TYR A 503 -1.72 -12.22 6.83
C TYR A 503 -2.71 -13.12 7.56
N PRO A 504 -2.60 -13.23 8.89
CA PRO A 504 -3.71 -13.68 9.72
C PRO A 504 -4.95 -12.81 9.49
N GLU A 505 -6.11 -13.42 9.58
CA GLU A 505 -7.37 -12.68 9.57
C GLU A 505 -7.42 -11.69 10.74
N GLY A 506 -7.87 -10.47 10.47
CA GLY A 506 -7.93 -9.43 11.47
C GLY A 506 -6.61 -8.70 11.71
N CYS A 507 -5.50 -9.07 11.03
CA CYS A 507 -4.21 -8.44 11.27
C CYS A 507 -4.22 -6.93 10.95
N VAL A 508 -4.96 -6.52 9.91
CA VAL A 508 -5.10 -5.12 9.51
C VAL A 508 -6.50 -4.61 9.83
N SER A 509 -7.54 -5.38 9.48
CA SER A 509 -8.94 -4.98 9.67
C SER A 509 -9.25 -4.67 11.13
N ARG A 510 -8.96 -5.57 12.08
CA ARG A 510 -9.37 -5.36 13.48
C ARG A 510 -8.73 -4.12 14.14
N PRO A 511 -7.41 -3.85 14.00
CA PRO A 511 -6.86 -2.58 14.50
C PRO A 511 -7.47 -1.36 13.83
N VAL A 512 -7.72 -1.39 12.52
CA VAL A 512 -8.38 -0.28 11.81
C VAL A 512 -9.80 -0.06 12.35
N SER A 513 -10.61 -1.11 12.44
CA SER A 513 -11.96 -1.05 13.01
C SER A 513 -11.96 -0.46 14.41
N MET A 514 -11.06 -0.92 15.28
CA MET A 514 -10.95 -0.42 16.65
C MET A 514 -10.54 1.05 16.68
N LEU A 515 -9.63 1.50 15.81
CA LEU A 515 -9.27 2.93 15.71
C LEU A 515 -10.49 3.76 15.30
N PHE A 516 -11.20 3.35 14.25
CA PHE A 516 -12.39 4.06 13.76
C PHE A 516 -13.49 4.09 14.82
N GLU A 517 -13.73 2.99 15.54
CA GLU A 517 -14.70 2.92 16.63
C GLU A 517 -14.35 3.87 17.79
N ILE A 518 -13.08 3.93 18.21
CA ILE A 518 -12.62 4.83 19.26
C ILE A 518 -12.78 6.29 18.82
N LEU A 519 -12.34 6.63 17.59
CA LEU A 519 -12.47 7.98 17.04
C LEU A 519 -13.93 8.40 16.87
N TRP A 520 -14.80 7.47 16.49
CA TRP A 520 -16.24 7.69 16.38
C TRP A 520 -16.88 7.94 17.76
N SER A 521 -16.73 6.98 18.67
CA SER A 521 -17.43 6.94 19.94
C SER A 521 -16.92 7.98 20.93
N HIS A 522 -15.61 8.20 20.97
CA HIS A 522 -14.97 9.09 21.95
C HIS A 522 -14.57 10.43 21.35
N GLY A 523 -14.11 10.42 20.11
CA GLY A 523 -13.81 11.65 19.38
C GLY A 523 -15.08 12.40 19.00
N TYR A 524 -15.92 11.83 18.13
CA TYR A 524 -17.03 12.59 17.53
C TYR A 524 -18.29 12.63 18.38
N PHE A 525 -18.80 11.46 18.79
CA PHE A 525 -20.12 11.35 19.40
C PHE A 525 -20.18 12.11 20.71
N ARG A 526 -19.15 11.99 21.56
CA ARG A 526 -19.08 12.73 22.83
C ARG A 526 -18.95 14.21 22.62
N LEU A 527 -18.03 14.65 21.77
CA LEU A 527 -17.89 16.08 21.49
C LEU A 527 -19.22 16.68 21.04
N ASN A 528 -19.99 15.99 20.19
CA ASN A 528 -21.31 16.47 19.77
C ASN A 528 -22.40 16.33 20.85
N LYS A 529 -22.40 15.28 21.67
CA LYS A 529 -23.31 15.16 22.82
C LYS A 529 -23.12 16.33 23.79
N TYR A 530 -21.86 16.71 24.07
CA TYR A 530 -21.53 17.91 24.83
C TYR A 530 -22.11 19.19 24.17
N LYS A 531 -22.08 19.32 22.84
CA LYS A 531 -22.72 20.45 22.14
C LYS A 531 -24.24 20.52 22.33
N ILE A 532 -24.91 19.35 22.37
CA ILE A 532 -26.37 19.25 22.40
C ILE A 532 -26.92 19.40 23.82
N GLU A 533 -26.25 18.85 24.83
CA GLU A 533 -26.72 18.89 26.23
C GLU A 533 -26.57 20.29 26.87
N ILE A 534 -25.68 21.14 26.34
CA ILE A 534 -25.52 22.55 26.76
C ILE A 534 -26.31 23.50 25.84
N LYS A 535 -27.52 23.09 25.40
CA LYS A 535 -28.45 23.98 24.68
C LYS A 535 -28.94 25.10 25.60
N GLY A 536 -28.20 26.20 25.59
CA GLY A 536 -28.49 27.40 26.37
C GLY A 536 -27.27 28.31 26.59
N GLN A 537 -26.05 27.81 26.40
CA GLN A 537 -24.84 28.63 26.46
C GLN A 537 -24.29 28.93 25.06
N PRO A 538 -23.83 30.18 24.78
CA PRO A 538 -23.15 30.52 23.54
C PRO A 538 -22.00 29.55 23.26
N ALA A 539 -21.76 29.20 21.99
CA ALA A 539 -20.63 28.35 21.60
C ALA A 539 -19.26 28.90 22.09
N GLU A 540 -19.19 30.22 22.31
CA GLU A 540 -18.03 30.96 22.79
C GLU A 540 -17.74 30.77 24.29
N THR A 541 -18.69 30.28 25.08
CA THR A 541 -18.52 30.05 26.53
C THR A 541 -18.35 28.57 26.87
N TRP A 542 -18.20 27.70 25.87
CA TRP A 542 -17.98 26.28 26.11
C TRP A 542 -16.63 26.07 26.79
N PRO A 543 -16.60 25.47 27.99
CA PRO A 543 -15.35 25.16 28.70
C PRO A 543 -14.74 23.87 28.14
N LEU A 544 -14.83 23.65 26.83
CA LEU A 544 -13.74 22.95 26.19
C LEU A 544 -12.67 24.03 26.09
N ASP A 545 -11.87 24.14 27.14
CA ASP A 545 -10.47 24.43 26.94
C ASP A 545 -10.00 23.71 25.67
N LYS A 546 -9.07 24.31 24.93
CA LYS A 546 -8.65 23.86 23.59
C LYS A 546 -8.17 22.39 23.53
N ASP A 547 -8.17 21.70 24.67
CA ASP A 547 -7.63 20.38 24.95
C ASP A 547 -8.66 19.37 25.50
N GLY A 548 -9.96 19.65 25.65
CA GLY A 548 -10.90 18.68 26.24
C GLY A 548 -11.04 17.32 25.51
N TRP A 549 -10.66 17.25 24.23
CA TRP A 549 -10.53 15.98 23.50
C TRP A 549 -9.33 15.13 23.98
N ARG A 550 -8.31 15.75 24.58
CA ARG A 550 -7.12 15.07 25.14
C ARG A 550 -7.45 14.23 26.35
N GLU A 551 -8.52 14.57 27.07
CA GLU A 551 -9.03 13.77 28.18
C GLU A 551 -9.86 12.58 27.69
N MET A 552 -10.44 12.69 26.49
CA MET A 552 -11.29 11.66 25.89
C MET A 552 -10.52 10.64 25.06
N LEU A 553 -9.37 11.02 24.52
CA LEU A 553 -8.51 10.15 23.72
C LEU A 553 -7.17 9.92 24.44
N PRO A 554 -6.63 8.69 24.39
CA PRO A 554 -5.29 8.43 24.89
C PRO A 554 -4.27 9.29 24.12
N LYS A 555 -3.18 9.67 24.79
CA LYS A 555 -2.12 10.55 24.23
C LYS A 555 -1.58 10.05 22.90
N GLU A 556 -1.49 8.73 22.79
CA GLU A 556 -1.12 7.96 21.62
C GLU A 556 -1.98 8.23 20.39
N LEU A 557 -3.24 8.63 20.58
CA LEU A 557 -4.19 8.92 19.50
C LEU A 557 -4.37 10.43 19.27
N HIS A 558 -3.60 11.28 19.95
CA HIS A 558 -3.76 12.73 19.84
C HIS A 558 -3.44 13.26 18.45
N ASP A 559 -2.54 12.60 17.71
CA ASP A 559 -2.25 12.96 16.32
C ASP A 559 -3.45 12.79 15.38
N PHE A 560 -4.41 11.92 15.71
CA PHE A 560 -5.65 11.76 14.95
C PHE A 560 -6.69 12.83 15.30
N ALA A 561 -6.46 13.63 16.35
CA ALA A 561 -7.48 14.52 16.91
C ALA A 561 -7.50 15.92 16.30
N GLY A 562 -6.53 16.24 15.43
CA GLY A 562 -6.27 17.60 14.94
C GLY A 562 -7.49 18.37 14.40
N ASN A 563 -8.51 17.72 13.83
CA ASN A 563 -9.68 18.40 13.25
C ASN A 563 -10.99 18.29 14.05
N PHE A 564 -10.99 17.74 15.28
CA PHE A 564 -12.24 17.61 16.05
C PHE A 564 -12.77 19.01 16.44
N LEU A 565 -11.88 19.99 16.46
CA LEU A 565 -12.11 21.34 16.95
C LEU A 565 -12.51 22.35 15.86
N GLY A 566 -12.73 21.93 14.61
CA GLY A 566 -13.17 22.85 13.55
C GLY A 566 -12.14 23.94 13.19
N HIS A 567 -10.89 23.83 13.64
CA HIS A 567 -9.80 24.59 13.06
C HIS A 567 -9.53 24.02 11.68
N SER A 568 -10.04 24.72 10.65
CA SER A 568 -9.63 24.50 9.27
C SER A 568 -8.12 24.70 9.17
N PHE A 569 -7.35 23.60 9.18
CA PHE A 569 -5.98 23.67 8.69
C PHE A 569 -6.07 24.07 7.22
N PRO A 570 -5.34 25.11 6.77
CA PRO A 570 -5.67 25.78 5.53
C PRO A 570 -5.53 24.94 4.26
N ASN A 571 -5.01 23.70 4.29
CA ASN A 571 -4.82 22.93 3.05
C ASN A 571 -5.11 21.42 3.08
N ILE A 572 -5.22 20.73 4.22
CA ILE A 572 -5.55 19.29 4.25
C ILE A 572 -6.25 18.95 5.57
N THR A 573 -7.48 18.46 5.49
CA THR A 573 -8.21 17.95 6.66
C THR A 573 -7.98 16.44 6.77
N PRO A 574 -7.15 15.92 7.72
CA PRO A 574 -6.87 14.48 7.82
C PRO A 574 -8.09 13.58 8.12
N PHE A 575 -9.26 14.14 8.42
CA PHE A 575 -10.49 13.38 8.58
C PHE A 575 -11.73 14.19 8.21
N CYS A 576 -12.80 13.49 7.87
CA CYS A 576 -14.10 14.07 7.56
C CYS A 576 -15.21 13.21 8.18
N PHE A 577 -16.25 13.86 8.71
CA PHE A 577 -17.50 13.19 9.06
C PHE A 577 -18.51 13.51 7.96
N LYS A 578 -18.83 12.52 7.13
CA LYS A 578 -19.96 12.69 6.20
C LYS A 578 -21.24 12.72 7.03
N PHE A 579 -22.15 13.64 6.71
CA PHE A 579 -23.50 13.74 7.29
C PHE A 579 -24.38 12.56 6.82
N ALA A 580 -23.96 11.33 7.10
CA ALA A 580 -24.81 10.15 7.03
C ALA A 580 -25.52 9.96 8.38
N LEU A 581 -26.60 9.17 8.43
CA LEU A 581 -27.25 8.76 9.68
C LEU A 581 -27.12 7.25 9.82
N PRO A 582 -26.25 6.73 10.71
CA PRO A 582 -25.27 7.45 11.54
C PRO A 582 -24.08 8.00 10.73
N PRO A 583 -23.43 9.09 11.19
CA PRO A 583 -22.26 9.63 10.48
C PRO A 583 -21.13 8.60 10.46
N LYS A 584 -20.43 8.47 9.33
CA LYS A 584 -19.28 7.58 9.19
C LYS A 584 -17.99 8.37 9.32
N VAL A 585 -17.04 7.89 10.14
CA VAL A 585 -15.67 8.43 10.19
C VAL A 585 -15.00 8.13 8.86
N ARG A 586 -14.32 9.12 8.28
CA ARG A 586 -13.39 8.88 7.18
C ARG A 586 -12.05 9.54 7.46
N LEU A 587 -10.97 8.82 7.20
CA LEU A 587 -9.60 9.29 7.37
C LEU A 587 -8.94 9.48 6.01
N ALA A 588 -8.12 10.52 5.87
CA ALA A 588 -7.30 10.69 4.67
C ALA A 588 -5.95 10.00 4.90
N PRO A 589 -5.48 9.16 3.95
CA PRO A 589 -4.10 8.71 3.97
C PRO A 589 -3.17 9.92 3.79
N PRO A 590 -1.87 9.77 4.10
CA PRO A 590 -0.91 10.82 3.84
C PRO A 590 -1.02 11.35 2.39
N PRO A 591 -0.90 12.66 2.18
CA PRO A 591 -1.15 13.24 0.88
C PRO A 591 -0.18 12.71 -0.16
N SER A 592 -0.73 12.13 -1.23
CA SER A 592 0.01 11.74 -2.43
C SER A 592 -0.19 12.74 -3.59
N GLY A 593 -0.79 13.91 -3.34
CA GLY A 593 -1.14 14.90 -4.36
C GLY A 593 -2.07 16.02 -3.85
N GLU A 594 -2.64 16.81 -4.77
CA GLU A 594 -3.40 18.05 -4.48
C GLU A 594 -4.79 17.85 -3.85
N THR A 595 -5.41 16.67 -3.96
CA THR A 595 -6.73 16.39 -3.36
C THR A 595 -6.66 15.28 -2.32
N ALA A 596 -7.02 15.61 -1.08
CA ALA A 596 -7.14 14.62 -0.02
C ALA A 596 -8.34 13.70 -0.31
N THR A 597 -8.08 12.40 -0.46
CA THR A 597 -9.14 11.39 -0.56
C THR A 597 -9.41 10.84 0.82
N HIS A 598 -10.67 10.91 1.29
CA HIS A 598 -11.05 10.32 2.56
C HIS A 598 -11.57 8.90 2.34
N LEU A 599 -11.06 7.97 3.13
CA LEU A 599 -11.41 6.56 3.13
C LEU A 599 -12.20 6.24 4.40
N ASP A 600 -13.27 5.47 4.28
CA ASP A 600 -13.89 4.84 5.45
C ASP A 600 -13.04 3.66 5.99
N GLU A 601 -13.53 3.01 7.04
CA GLU A 601 -12.84 1.93 7.74
C GLU A 601 -12.40 0.80 6.80
N GLU A 602 -13.32 0.33 5.96
CA GLU A 602 -13.06 -0.78 5.05
C GLU A 602 -12.11 -0.34 3.93
N GLU A 603 -12.39 0.81 3.31
CA GLU A 603 -11.55 1.39 2.26
C GLU A 603 -10.11 1.61 2.74
N TYR A 604 -9.92 2.09 3.97
CA TYR A 604 -8.60 2.34 4.55
C TYR A 604 -7.86 1.03 4.82
N ALA A 605 -8.53 0.01 5.35
CA ALA A 605 -7.90 -1.30 5.54
C ALA A 605 -7.48 -1.92 4.19
N MET A 606 -8.31 -1.82 3.15
CA MET A 606 -7.94 -2.24 1.79
C MET A 606 -6.75 -1.45 1.23
N HIS A 607 -6.71 -0.13 1.46
CA HIS A 607 -5.60 0.74 1.07
C HIS A 607 -4.28 0.28 1.68
N LEU A 608 -4.27 0.03 2.99
CA LEU A 608 -3.10 -0.43 3.72
C LEU A 608 -2.60 -1.77 3.20
N ILE A 609 -3.48 -2.76 2.97
CA ILE A 609 -3.09 -4.06 2.42
C ILE A 609 -2.55 -3.92 0.99
N GLY A 610 -3.12 -3.03 0.18
CA GLY A 610 -2.63 -2.73 -1.18
C GLY A 610 -1.20 -2.20 -1.20
N ASN A 611 -0.83 -1.37 -0.21
CA ASN A 611 0.52 -0.82 -0.03
C ASN A 611 1.50 -1.83 0.60
N ALA A 612 1.02 -2.78 1.38
CA ALA A 612 1.86 -3.68 2.15
C ALA A 612 2.63 -4.72 1.30
N PHE A 613 3.63 -5.37 1.91
CA PHE A 613 4.34 -6.47 1.25
C PHE A 613 3.48 -7.73 1.16
N SER A 614 3.83 -8.60 0.20
CA SER A 614 3.42 -10.00 0.21
C SER A 614 4.23 -10.75 1.26
N ILE A 615 3.58 -11.31 2.28
CA ILE A 615 4.26 -12.08 3.35
C ILE A 615 5.09 -13.22 2.77
N PRO A 616 4.59 -14.06 1.85
CA PRO A 616 5.37 -15.15 1.28
C PRO A 616 6.60 -14.69 0.53
N SER A 617 6.49 -13.59 -0.23
CA SER A 617 7.60 -13.05 -1.00
C SER A 617 8.72 -12.58 -0.08
N VAL A 618 8.38 -11.86 0.98
CA VAL A 618 9.34 -11.40 1.99
C VAL A 618 9.89 -12.56 2.82
N GLU A 619 9.08 -13.58 3.13
CA GLU A 619 9.51 -14.79 3.82
C GLU A 619 10.63 -15.49 3.05
N GLN A 620 10.52 -15.63 1.72
CA GLN A 620 11.58 -16.24 0.91
C GLN A 620 12.90 -15.46 1.03
N VAL A 621 12.85 -14.12 0.97
CA VAL A 621 14.06 -13.31 1.06
C VAL A 621 14.69 -13.38 2.46
N LEU A 622 13.89 -13.32 3.52
CA LEU A 622 14.40 -13.20 4.89
C LEU A 622 14.74 -14.55 5.55
N CYS A 623 14.18 -15.67 5.10
CA CYS A 623 14.29 -16.93 5.84
C CYS A 623 15.73 -17.44 6.05
N ARG A 624 16.67 -17.15 5.13
CA ARG A 624 18.08 -17.54 5.26
C ARG A 624 18.81 -16.80 6.37
N LEU A 625 18.34 -15.63 6.81
CA LEU A 625 18.94 -14.92 7.95
C LEU A 625 18.96 -15.76 9.22
N ASN A 626 18.13 -16.81 9.31
CA ASN A 626 18.17 -17.76 10.42
C ASN A 626 19.56 -18.39 10.58
N GLU A 627 20.33 -18.56 9.51
CA GLU A 627 21.68 -19.12 9.57
C GLU A 627 22.68 -18.28 10.39
N LEU A 628 22.36 -17.02 10.70
CA LEU A 628 23.19 -16.12 11.51
C LEU A 628 23.12 -16.41 13.02
N PHE A 629 22.11 -17.14 13.48
CA PHE A 629 21.82 -17.34 14.90
C PHE A 629 22.28 -18.71 15.41
N SER A 630 22.62 -18.78 16.70
CA SER A 630 22.93 -20.05 17.34
C SER A 630 21.66 -20.92 17.49
N PRO A 631 21.80 -22.25 17.63
CA PRO A 631 20.65 -23.13 17.90
C PRO A 631 19.85 -22.72 19.14
N GLU A 632 20.52 -22.24 20.18
CA GLU A 632 19.90 -21.82 21.44
C GLU A 632 19.01 -20.58 21.24
N GLU A 633 19.51 -19.57 20.52
CA GLU A 633 18.73 -18.37 20.20
C GLU A 633 17.51 -18.69 19.32
N LYS A 634 17.67 -19.61 18.36
CA LYS A 634 16.56 -20.09 17.54
C LYS A 634 15.52 -20.80 18.37
N HIS A 635 15.96 -21.64 19.32
CA HIS A 635 15.05 -22.37 20.19
C HIS A 635 14.27 -21.40 21.09
N ARG A 636 14.96 -20.44 21.72
CA ARG A 636 14.35 -19.36 22.51
C ARG A 636 13.30 -18.60 21.72
N CYS A 637 13.61 -18.20 20.49
CA CYS A 637 12.66 -17.45 19.66
C CYS A 637 11.53 -18.32 19.12
N LYS A 638 11.77 -19.63 18.92
CA LYS A 638 10.72 -20.58 18.58
C LYS A 638 9.66 -20.61 19.69
N GLU A 639 10.08 -20.75 20.95
CA GLU A 639 9.17 -20.75 22.12
C GLU A 639 8.46 -19.41 22.27
N LEU A 640 9.21 -18.30 22.17
CA LEU A 640 8.65 -16.95 22.30
C LEU A 640 7.55 -16.66 21.28
N TYR A 641 7.76 -17.10 20.03
CA TYR A 641 6.84 -16.84 18.94
C TYR A 641 5.88 -18.01 18.66
N GLU A 642 5.86 -19.08 19.45
CA GLU A 642 5.00 -20.25 19.22
C GLU A 642 3.52 -19.88 19.34
N ASN A 643 3.20 -18.98 20.29
CA ASN A 643 1.85 -18.50 20.54
C ASN A 643 1.38 -17.43 19.56
N TRP A 644 2.26 -16.92 18.69
CA TRP A 644 1.90 -15.88 17.74
C TRP A 644 1.33 -16.50 16.47
N GLN A 645 0.04 -16.30 16.24
CA GLN A 645 -0.67 -16.76 15.05
C GLN A 645 -0.38 -15.84 13.86
N TYR A 646 0.81 -15.95 13.26
CA TYR A 646 1.23 -15.14 12.11
C TYR A 646 1.13 -15.83 10.74
N SER A 647 0.60 -17.05 10.72
CA SER A 647 0.41 -17.81 9.49
C SER A 647 -1.06 -17.97 9.18
N TYR A 648 -1.51 -17.37 8.07
CA TYR A 648 -2.63 -17.96 7.36
C TYR A 648 -2.17 -19.28 6.74
N LYS A 649 -2.89 -20.35 7.04
CA LYS A 649 -2.64 -21.66 6.44
C LYS A 649 -3.54 -21.77 5.22
N TRP A 650 -2.96 -21.57 4.04
CA TRP A 650 -3.66 -21.92 2.81
C TRP A 650 -3.92 -23.41 2.78
N GLU A 651 -5.15 -23.78 2.45
CA GLU A 651 -5.47 -25.15 2.11
C GLU A 651 -4.80 -25.46 0.76
N GLU A 652 -3.99 -26.50 0.74
CA GLU A 652 -3.55 -27.08 -0.53
C GLU A 652 -4.80 -27.50 -1.30
N ALA A 653 -4.83 -27.24 -2.61
CA ALA A 653 -5.94 -27.70 -3.42
C ALA A 653 -5.97 -29.23 -3.33
N THR A 654 -6.89 -29.80 -2.55
CA THR A 654 -7.17 -31.23 -2.62
C THR A 654 -7.49 -31.52 -4.08
N PRO A 655 -6.78 -32.46 -4.74
CA PRO A 655 -7.16 -32.85 -6.09
C PRO A 655 -8.64 -33.14 -6.05
N ARG A 656 -9.47 -32.38 -6.80
CA ARG A 656 -10.90 -32.69 -6.88
C ARG A 656 -10.95 -34.15 -7.30
N GLU A 657 -11.41 -35.03 -6.41
CA GLU A 657 -11.73 -36.39 -6.79
C GLU A 657 -12.75 -36.22 -7.90
N VAL A 658 -12.32 -36.44 -9.13
CA VAL A 658 -13.22 -36.52 -10.26
C VAL A 658 -14.01 -37.79 -9.98
N THR A 659 -15.05 -37.69 -9.16
CA THR A 659 -16.08 -38.72 -9.09
C THR A 659 -16.52 -38.86 -10.53
N PRO A 660 -16.22 -39.99 -11.19
CA PRO A 660 -16.70 -40.20 -12.54
C PRO A 660 -18.21 -40.06 -12.43
N THR A 661 -18.79 -39.10 -13.15
CA THR A 661 -20.22 -39.12 -13.44
C THR A 661 -20.44 -40.30 -14.37
N LEU A 662 -20.35 -41.50 -13.81
CA LEU A 662 -20.83 -42.73 -14.40
C LEU A 662 -22.33 -42.53 -14.55
N GLY A 663 -22.77 -42.41 -15.79
CA GLY A 663 -24.14 -42.68 -16.18
C GLY A 663 -24.49 -44.15 -15.92
N GLU A 664 -24.40 -44.59 -14.66
CA GLU A 664 -25.09 -45.79 -14.23
C GLU A 664 -26.58 -45.44 -14.15
N VAL A 665 -27.28 -45.88 -15.19
CA VAL A 665 -28.71 -46.15 -15.13
C VAL A 665 -28.92 -47.07 -13.93
N VAL A 666 -29.36 -46.49 -12.81
CA VAL A 666 -29.86 -47.25 -11.66
C VAL A 666 -31.11 -47.97 -12.12
N SER A 667 -30.96 -49.21 -12.59
CA SER A 667 -32.07 -50.12 -12.77
C SER A 667 -32.57 -50.47 -11.36
N PHE A 668 -33.73 -49.94 -10.97
CA PHE A 668 -34.44 -50.39 -9.79
C PHE A 668 -34.86 -51.84 -9.98
N LYS A 669 -34.08 -52.80 -9.48
CA LYS A 669 -34.61 -54.11 -9.14
C LYS A 669 -35.33 -53.99 -7.79
N HIS A 670 -36.65 -54.06 -7.85
CA HIS A 670 -37.47 -54.38 -6.68
C HIS A 670 -37.15 -55.82 -6.26
N GLU A 671 -36.44 -55.98 -5.15
CA GLU A 671 -36.46 -57.23 -4.39
C GLU A 671 -37.52 -57.08 -3.29
N TYR A 672 -38.61 -57.82 -3.45
CA TYR A 672 -39.58 -58.09 -2.41
C TYR A 672 -38.96 -59.01 -1.37
N PHE A 673 -39.02 -58.61 -0.10
CA PHE A 673 -38.90 -59.53 1.03
C PHE A 673 -40.10 -60.49 1.05
N ILE A 674 -39.84 -61.79 0.91
CA ILE A 674 -40.40 -62.88 1.74
C ILE A 674 -39.23 -63.78 2.11
#